data_AF-A0A3D4M752-F1
#
_entry.id   AF-A0A3D4M752-F1
#
_cell.length_a   1.000
_cell.length_b   1.000
_cell.length_c   1.000
_cell.angle_alpha   90.00
_cell.angle_beta   90.00
_cell.angle_gamma   90.00
#
_symmetry.space_group_name_H-M   'P 1'
#
loop_
_entity.id
_entity.type
_entity.pdbx_description
1 polymer ?
#
loop_
_entity_poly.entity_id
_entity_poly.type
_entity_poly.pdbx_seq_one_letter_code
_entity_poly.pdbx_strand_id
1 'polypeptide(L)'
;MMKQRYLFLIGLVVSIVLAPSCNEAKTDKVKEQKKPADDFEYIAEQFADLQILRYQVPGFEELTPQQKELVYYLYEAALCGRDIIYDQKYKHNLAIRKTLENIVNTYTGDKSTPEYGKFMEYVKRVWFSNGIHHHYSNSKFLPEFPKAYFTELVAASAAEGFPVSPSSPEFASLTGIMFDPAIDAKIVNQAANIDNVAESANNFYEGVTQKEVEAYYAKFTEGKGTKLPEYGLNTKVVKENGQVTEKVWHVGGMYTQAIEKIVFWLEKAIPLAETPEQKDALEKLVKYYHSGDVTDWDVYNTAWVKDVKSQVDVVNGFIEVYLDAIGKKGSFESVVSFKDLKATERIQAISAQAQWFEDNSPLFPEHKKEVVKGIEAKVITVVVESGDAAPSTPIGINLPNNNWVREEKGSKSVSLGNIVHSYNEAKTKGSALDEFGCDEKVIKRIKQYGALASDLHTDMHEVIGHASGKINPGVGTPDKTLIQYASTLEEARADLVALYYILDPKLIEIGVMNTLDVGKAEYDSYIMNGLITQLTRIKLGDEIEEAHMRNRQLVAKWAYEKGKPENVIEFFQRDGKTFVRVNDYTKLRALFGELLKEIQRIKSEGDFMAGQSLVETYGVKVDQVLHKEILERYAKLNLAPYSGFIQPKLVAVYEGEKIVDVKVEYPKDFTEQMLEYSKNYSFLPVYN
;
A
#
# COMPACT_ATOMS: atom_id res chain seq x y z
N MET A 1 16.70 73.97 -27.99
CA MET A 1 17.21 75.05 -27.11
C MET A 1 18.50 74.58 -26.47
N MET A 2 19.63 75.18 -26.87
CA MET A 2 20.93 75.03 -26.22
C MET A 2 20.97 75.75 -24.87
N LYS A 3 21.69 75.18 -23.90
CA LYS A 3 22.77 75.79 -23.08
C LYS A 3 23.13 74.81 -21.94
N GLN A 4 24.22 74.04 -21.99
CA GLN A 4 25.64 74.36 -21.73
C GLN A 4 25.95 75.08 -20.40
N ARG A 5 26.82 74.43 -19.60
CA ARG A 5 27.99 74.94 -18.84
C ARG A 5 28.59 73.75 -18.06
N TYR A 6 29.67 73.08 -18.49
CA TYR A 6 31.11 73.38 -18.39
C TYR A 6 31.60 73.86 -17.02
N LEU A 7 32.51 73.09 -16.39
CA LEU A 7 33.95 73.37 -16.14
C LEU A 7 34.45 72.36 -15.07
N PHE A 8 35.38 71.43 -15.37
CA PHE A 8 36.87 71.55 -15.27
C PHE A 8 37.37 71.37 -13.79
N LEU A 9 38.50 70.77 -13.41
CA LEU A 9 39.86 70.65 -13.98
C LEU A 9 40.63 69.56 -13.15
N ILE A 10 41.60 68.87 -13.78
CA ILE A 10 42.87 68.29 -13.23
C ILE A 10 42.78 66.99 -12.41
N GLY A 11 43.60 65.95 -12.58
CA GLY A 11 44.81 65.67 -13.38
C GLY A 11 45.40 64.35 -12.88
N LEU A 12 45.67 63.38 -13.76
CA LEU A 12 47.00 62.96 -14.26
C LEU A 12 48.04 62.63 -13.16
N VAL A 13 48.85 61.57 -13.17
CA VAL A 13 49.02 60.28 -13.89
C VAL A 13 50.27 59.63 -13.24
N VAL A 14 50.56 58.37 -13.56
CA VAL A 14 51.88 57.69 -13.67
C VAL A 14 51.89 56.37 -12.88
N SER A 15 52.27 55.19 -13.38
CA SER A 15 52.47 54.62 -14.71
C SER A 15 52.84 53.14 -14.53
N ILE A 16 52.14 52.27 -15.27
CA ILE A 16 52.67 51.12 -16.07
C ILE A 16 53.23 49.89 -15.31
N VAL A 17 52.70 48.70 -15.66
CA VAL A 17 53.41 47.52 -16.21
C VAL A 17 52.37 46.57 -16.85
N LEU A 18 52.74 45.97 -17.98
CA LEU A 18 51.96 45.17 -18.94
C LEU A 18 51.66 43.72 -18.49
N ALA A 19 50.52 43.16 -18.91
CA ALA A 19 50.37 41.74 -19.29
C ALA A 19 49.13 41.49 -20.20
N PRO A 20 49.13 40.50 -21.12
CA PRO A 20 48.18 40.38 -22.24
C PRO A 20 47.11 39.25 -22.12
N SER A 21 45.93 39.52 -22.71
CA SER A 21 44.94 38.66 -23.41
C SER A 21 44.64 37.21 -22.95
N CYS A 22 43.35 36.90 -22.69
CA CYS A 22 42.50 35.99 -23.52
C CYS A 22 41.11 35.69 -22.92
N ASN A 23 40.08 35.78 -23.78
CA ASN A 23 38.72 35.21 -23.76
C ASN A 23 38.12 34.61 -22.47
N GLU A 24 37.04 35.23 -21.98
CA GLU A 24 36.08 34.60 -21.07
C GLU A 24 34.86 34.05 -21.83
N ALA A 25 34.55 32.78 -21.56
CA ALA A 25 33.40 32.06 -22.05
C ALA A 25 32.12 32.50 -21.31
N LYS A 26 31.04 32.70 -22.08
CA LYS A 26 29.69 32.92 -21.56
C LYS A 26 29.20 31.65 -20.83
N THR A 27 28.82 31.81 -19.57
CA THR A 27 28.05 30.82 -18.81
C THR A 27 26.57 31.20 -18.88
N ASP A 28 25.79 30.42 -19.62
CA ASP A 28 24.34 30.52 -19.63
C ASP A 28 23.77 30.04 -18.30
N LYS A 29 23.05 30.92 -17.60
CA LYS A 29 22.31 30.60 -16.39
C LYS A 29 21.07 29.78 -16.76
N VAL A 30 21.10 28.49 -16.44
CA VAL A 30 19.91 27.62 -16.43
C VAL A 30 18.91 28.21 -15.42
N LYS A 31 17.72 28.58 -15.89
CA LYS A 31 16.60 28.96 -15.03
C LYS A 31 16.12 27.72 -14.27
N GLU A 32 16.25 27.72 -12.95
CA GLU A 32 15.53 26.78 -12.09
C GLU A 32 14.02 26.97 -12.31
N GLN A 33 13.39 26.02 -13.01
CA GLN A 33 11.94 25.86 -12.95
C GLN A 33 11.59 25.35 -11.55
N LYS A 34 11.07 26.24 -10.69
CA LYS A 34 10.35 25.82 -9.48
C LYS A 34 9.14 24.99 -9.93
N LYS A 35 9.17 23.69 -9.64
CA LYS A 35 7.97 22.83 -9.66
C LYS A 35 6.92 23.49 -8.73
N PRO A 36 5.64 23.60 -9.11
CA PRO A 36 4.61 24.05 -8.18
C PRO A 36 4.69 23.20 -6.91
N ALA A 37 4.61 23.84 -5.74
CA ALA A 37 4.48 23.11 -4.49
C ALA A 37 3.17 22.32 -4.55
N ASP A 38 3.23 21.03 -4.24
CA ASP A 38 2.03 20.23 -4.07
C ASP A 38 1.43 20.56 -2.69
N ASP A 39 0.48 21.50 -2.68
CA ASP A 39 -0.25 21.94 -1.49
C ASP A 39 -1.31 20.91 -1.03
N PHE A 40 -1.25 19.68 -1.54
CA PHE A 40 -2.13 18.60 -1.14
C PHE A 40 -1.84 18.11 0.29
N GLU A 41 -2.89 18.08 1.10
CA GLU A 41 -2.88 17.60 2.47
C GLU A 41 -3.09 16.08 2.50
N TYR A 42 -2.00 15.33 2.62
CA TYR A 42 -2.01 13.86 2.61
C TYR A 42 -2.52 13.22 3.90
N ILE A 43 -2.41 13.91 5.04
CA ILE A 43 -2.90 13.42 6.34
C ILE A 43 -4.21 14.17 6.64
N ALA A 44 -5.32 13.44 6.76
CA ALA A 44 -6.63 14.03 7.02
C ALA A 44 -6.95 14.12 8.51
N GLU A 45 -6.85 13.00 9.22
CA GLU A 45 -7.18 12.92 10.64
C GLU A 45 -6.52 11.71 11.32
N GLN A 46 -6.60 11.65 12.66
CA GLN A 46 -6.14 10.52 13.45
C GLN A 46 -7.12 10.26 14.60
N PHE A 47 -7.45 8.99 14.85
CA PHE A 47 -8.29 8.56 15.97
C PHE A 47 -7.91 7.13 16.39
N ALA A 48 -8.06 6.79 17.67
CA ALA A 48 -7.56 5.53 18.22
C ALA A 48 -6.12 5.22 17.74
N ASP A 49 -5.91 4.07 17.11
CA ASP A 49 -4.67 3.59 16.52
C ASP A 49 -4.60 3.75 14.98
N LEU A 50 -5.43 4.62 14.42
CA LEU A 50 -5.64 4.79 12.98
C LEU A 50 -5.28 6.21 12.51
N GLN A 51 -4.46 6.31 11.47
CA GLN A 51 -4.19 7.54 10.72
C GLN A 51 -4.93 7.49 9.38
N ILE A 52 -5.78 8.49 9.14
CA ILE A 52 -6.49 8.59 7.87
C ILE A 52 -5.71 9.49 6.93
N LEU A 53 -5.38 8.92 5.78
CA LEU A 53 -4.63 9.55 4.71
C LEU A 53 -5.54 9.84 3.50
N ARG A 54 -5.01 10.61 2.56
CA ARG A 54 -5.63 10.97 1.28
C ARG A 54 -4.63 10.71 0.16
N TYR A 55 -5.09 10.43 -1.04
CA TYR A 55 -4.21 10.25 -2.20
C TYR A 55 -4.74 10.98 -3.43
N GLN A 56 -3.83 11.35 -4.33
CA GLN A 56 -4.15 11.95 -5.62
C GLN A 56 -4.29 10.86 -6.70
N VAL A 57 -4.98 11.17 -7.80
CA VAL A 57 -5.11 10.30 -8.97
C VAL A 57 -4.35 10.93 -10.16
N PRO A 58 -3.00 10.99 -10.13
CA PRO A 58 -2.21 11.60 -11.19
C PRO A 58 -2.40 10.87 -12.51
N GLY A 59 -2.49 11.60 -13.63
CA GLY A 59 -2.73 10.98 -14.95
C GLY A 59 -4.21 10.89 -15.34
N PHE A 60 -5.15 11.16 -14.41
CA PHE A 60 -6.57 11.05 -14.69
C PHE A 60 -7.07 12.07 -15.73
N GLU A 61 -6.54 13.31 -15.70
CA GLU A 61 -6.96 14.36 -16.65
C GLU A 61 -6.43 14.12 -18.06
N GLU A 62 -5.36 13.33 -18.19
CA GLU A 62 -4.79 12.90 -19.45
C GLU A 62 -5.58 11.74 -20.10
N LEU A 63 -6.54 11.12 -19.39
CA LEU A 63 -7.43 10.10 -19.95
C LEU A 63 -8.41 10.70 -20.96
N THR A 64 -8.70 9.94 -22.02
CA THR A 64 -9.74 10.30 -22.99
C THR A 64 -11.13 10.32 -22.34
N PRO A 65 -12.12 11.05 -22.89
CA PRO A 65 -13.48 11.04 -22.34
C PRO A 65 -14.09 9.64 -22.21
N GLN A 66 -13.83 8.75 -23.19
CA GLN A 66 -14.27 7.36 -23.14
C GLN A 66 -13.60 6.59 -21.99
N GLN A 67 -12.29 6.77 -21.77
CA GLN A 67 -11.59 6.14 -20.65
C GLN A 67 -12.11 6.67 -19.30
N LYS A 68 -12.33 7.98 -19.18
CA LYS A 68 -12.94 8.58 -17.98
C LYS A 68 -14.33 7.99 -17.69
N GLU A 69 -15.16 7.82 -18.72
CA GLU A 69 -16.47 7.19 -18.58
C GLU A 69 -16.37 5.70 -18.19
N LEU A 70 -15.44 4.95 -18.80
CA LEU A 70 -15.13 3.57 -18.40
C LEU A 70 -14.70 3.49 -16.94
N VAL A 71 -13.74 4.31 -16.51
CA VAL A 71 -13.29 4.39 -15.12
C VAL A 71 -14.44 4.74 -14.18
N TYR A 72 -15.34 5.65 -14.57
CA TYR A 72 -16.51 6.01 -13.77
C TYR A 72 -17.48 4.82 -13.57
N TYR A 73 -17.77 4.04 -14.61
CA TYR A 73 -18.62 2.86 -14.45
C TYR A 73 -17.95 1.77 -13.61
N LEU A 74 -16.64 1.57 -13.75
CA LEU A 74 -15.90 0.64 -12.89
C LEU A 74 -15.83 1.13 -11.44
N TYR A 75 -15.70 2.44 -11.23
CA TYR A 75 -15.76 3.10 -9.91
C TYR A 75 -17.09 2.84 -9.21
N GLU A 76 -18.20 3.02 -9.93
CA GLU A 76 -19.54 2.72 -9.40
C GLU A 76 -19.70 1.23 -9.08
N ALA A 77 -19.21 0.34 -9.96
CA ALA A 77 -19.23 -1.11 -9.72
C ALA A 77 -18.44 -1.51 -8.47
N ALA A 78 -17.30 -0.88 -8.21
CA ALA A 78 -16.48 -1.13 -7.02
C ALA A 78 -17.27 -0.80 -5.74
N LEU A 79 -17.77 0.43 -5.63
CA LEU A 79 -18.45 0.90 -4.41
C LEU A 79 -19.73 0.11 -4.10
N CYS A 80 -20.40 -0.46 -5.11
CA CYS A 80 -21.57 -1.30 -4.91
C CYS A 80 -21.36 -2.53 -4.02
N GLY A 81 -20.13 -3.03 -3.89
CA GLY A 81 -19.83 -4.17 -3.04
C GLY A 81 -19.51 -3.82 -1.59
N ARG A 82 -19.57 -2.55 -1.16
CA ARG A 82 -19.24 -2.13 0.20
C ARG A 82 -19.98 -2.93 1.28
N ASP A 83 -21.29 -3.12 1.15
CA ASP A 83 -22.05 -3.85 2.18
C ASP A 83 -21.69 -5.34 2.27
N ILE A 84 -21.18 -5.93 1.18
CA ILE A 84 -20.80 -7.36 1.13
C ILE A 84 -19.70 -7.63 2.14
N ILE A 85 -18.63 -6.82 2.18
CA ILE A 85 -17.52 -7.05 3.11
C ILE A 85 -17.95 -6.89 4.58
N TYR A 86 -18.88 -5.97 4.89
CA TYR A 86 -19.41 -5.84 6.25
C TYR A 86 -20.10 -7.13 6.69
N ASP A 87 -20.98 -7.66 5.83
CA ASP A 87 -21.71 -8.89 6.15
C ASP A 87 -20.78 -10.12 6.20
N GLN A 88 -19.83 -10.26 5.27
CA GLN A 88 -18.81 -11.32 5.28
C GLN A 88 -17.98 -11.28 6.57
N LYS A 89 -17.60 -10.07 7.03
CA LYS A 89 -16.83 -9.91 8.25
C LYS A 89 -17.59 -10.35 9.49
N TYR A 90 -18.88 -10.04 9.60
CA TYR A 90 -19.69 -10.51 10.74
C TYR A 90 -21.17 -10.27 10.46
N LYS A 91 -22.01 -11.28 10.73
CA LYS A 91 -23.44 -11.28 10.39
C LYS A 91 -24.26 -10.13 11.01
N HIS A 92 -23.75 -9.50 12.07
CA HIS A 92 -24.40 -8.38 12.75
C HIS A 92 -23.84 -7.01 12.37
N ASN A 93 -22.79 -6.94 11.54
CA ASN A 93 -22.12 -5.69 11.20
C ASN A 93 -23.04 -4.68 10.52
N LEU A 94 -23.90 -5.11 9.59
CA LEU A 94 -24.82 -4.18 8.91
C LEU A 94 -25.86 -3.61 9.88
N ALA A 95 -26.39 -4.42 10.81
CA ALA A 95 -27.29 -3.97 11.86
C ALA A 95 -26.61 -2.97 12.81
N ILE A 96 -25.38 -3.27 13.25
CA ILE A 96 -24.61 -2.41 14.14
C ILE A 96 -24.24 -1.11 13.43
N ARG A 97 -23.65 -1.17 12.22
CA ARG A 97 -23.28 0.00 11.42
C ARG A 97 -24.47 0.94 11.20
N LYS A 98 -25.60 0.42 10.72
CA LYS A 98 -26.81 1.22 10.46
C LYS A 98 -27.41 1.82 11.75
N THR A 99 -27.31 1.10 12.88
CA THR A 99 -27.70 1.63 14.20
C THR A 99 -26.81 2.81 14.62
N LEU A 100 -25.49 2.67 14.49
CA LEU A 100 -24.54 3.73 14.81
C LEU A 100 -24.73 4.95 13.90
N GLU A 101 -24.89 4.74 12.60
CA GLU A 101 -25.12 5.80 11.62
C GLU A 101 -26.44 6.55 11.86
N ASN A 102 -27.51 5.85 12.27
CA ASN A 102 -28.75 6.51 12.67
C ASN A 102 -28.53 7.47 13.84
N ILE A 103 -27.77 7.04 14.86
CA ILE A 103 -27.40 7.89 16.00
C ILE A 103 -26.58 9.10 15.52
N VAL A 104 -25.55 8.89 14.70
CA VAL A 104 -24.72 10.00 14.16
C VAL A 104 -25.58 11.05 13.46
N ASN A 105 -26.51 10.60 12.60
CA ASN A 105 -27.33 11.46 11.76
C ASN A 105 -28.44 12.18 12.53
N THR A 106 -29.01 11.56 13.58
CA THR A 106 -30.26 12.03 14.18
C THR A 106 -30.18 12.36 15.68
N TYR A 107 -29.05 12.09 16.35
CA TYR A 107 -28.87 12.43 17.75
C TYR A 107 -29.01 13.93 17.99
N THR A 108 -29.91 14.29 18.91
CA THR A 108 -30.29 15.67 19.23
C THR A 108 -29.64 16.21 20.51
N GLY A 109 -28.91 15.38 21.24
CA GLY A 109 -28.18 15.79 22.45
C GLY A 109 -26.87 16.52 22.15
N ASP A 110 -26.10 16.78 23.20
CA ASP A 110 -24.84 17.53 23.11
C ASP A 110 -23.72 16.67 22.50
N LYS A 111 -23.23 17.07 21.32
CA LYS A 111 -22.15 16.40 20.59
C LYS A 111 -20.75 16.87 21.00
N SER A 112 -20.64 17.82 21.94
CA SER A 112 -19.36 18.34 22.43
C SER A 112 -18.80 17.59 23.65
N THR A 113 -19.54 16.59 24.17
CA THR A 113 -19.14 15.82 25.34
C THR A 113 -17.99 14.85 25.03
N PRO A 114 -17.07 14.60 25.98
CA PRO A 114 -16.03 13.57 25.82
C PRO A 114 -16.60 12.18 25.49
N GLU A 115 -17.74 11.82 26.07
CA GLU A 115 -18.43 10.55 25.83
C GLU A 115 -18.95 10.45 24.39
N TYR A 116 -19.48 11.53 23.81
CA TYR A 116 -19.83 11.57 22.39
C TYR A 116 -18.58 11.44 21.50
N GLY A 117 -17.46 12.05 21.90
CA GLY A 117 -16.16 11.84 21.25
C GLY A 117 -15.75 10.37 21.22
N LYS A 118 -15.89 9.65 22.34
CA LYS A 118 -15.62 8.20 22.42
C LYS A 118 -16.60 7.36 21.63
N PHE A 119 -17.87 7.78 21.56
CA PHE A 119 -18.83 7.19 20.63
C PHE A 119 -18.38 7.33 19.18
N MET A 120 -18.05 8.55 18.74
CA MET A 120 -17.58 8.80 17.37
C MET A 120 -16.29 8.04 17.04
N GLU A 121 -15.35 7.92 17.98
CA GLU A 121 -14.15 7.11 17.81
C GLU A 121 -14.51 5.62 17.55
N TYR A 122 -15.45 5.05 18.30
CA TYR A 122 -15.94 3.69 18.04
C TYR A 122 -16.60 3.56 16.66
N VAL A 123 -17.46 4.52 16.27
CA VAL A 123 -18.10 4.53 14.94
C VAL A 123 -17.07 4.57 13.83
N LYS A 124 -16.06 5.45 13.94
CA LYS A 124 -15.00 5.57 12.94
C LYS A 124 -14.15 4.30 12.83
N ARG A 125 -13.88 3.61 13.94
CA ARG A 125 -13.20 2.29 13.92
C ARG A 125 -14.05 1.22 13.22
N VAL A 126 -15.38 1.24 13.41
CA VAL A 126 -16.32 0.36 12.70
C VAL A 126 -16.30 0.62 11.19
N TRP A 127 -16.30 1.88 10.78
CA TRP A 127 -16.18 2.24 9.37
C TRP A 127 -14.83 1.84 8.77
N PHE A 128 -13.74 2.10 9.49
CA PHE A 128 -12.39 1.78 9.02
C PHE A 128 -12.16 0.27 8.89
N SER A 129 -12.71 -0.52 9.80
CA SER A 129 -12.44 -1.97 9.82
C SER A 129 -13.46 -2.79 9.05
N ASN A 130 -14.44 -2.13 8.41
CA ASN A 130 -15.61 -2.77 7.81
C ASN A 130 -16.37 -3.68 8.79
N GLY A 131 -16.44 -3.29 10.07
CA GLY A 131 -17.05 -4.10 11.13
C GLY A 131 -16.54 -3.80 12.53
N ILE A 132 -17.05 -4.53 13.54
CA ILE A 132 -16.72 -4.32 14.95
C ILE A 132 -15.42 -4.99 15.42
N HIS A 133 -14.63 -5.54 14.51
CA HIS A 133 -13.36 -6.20 14.82
C HIS A 133 -12.21 -5.43 14.19
N HIS A 134 -11.08 -5.41 14.88
CA HIS A 134 -9.87 -4.75 14.44
C HIS A 134 -9.34 -5.38 13.14
N HIS A 135 -9.23 -4.56 12.10
CA HIS A 135 -8.79 -4.95 10.76
C HIS A 135 -7.49 -5.78 10.72
N TYR A 136 -6.51 -5.45 11.58
CA TYR A 136 -5.24 -6.17 11.69
C TYR A 136 -5.23 -7.32 12.72
N SER A 137 -5.57 -7.06 13.99
CA SER A 137 -5.44 -8.04 15.08
C SER A 137 -6.61 -9.02 15.20
N ASN A 138 -7.65 -8.87 14.38
CA ASN A 138 -8.88 -9.66 14.39
C ASN A 138 -9.71 -9.58 15.68
N SER A 139 -9.30 -8.74 16.66
CA SER A 139 -9.95 -8.67 17.98
C SER A 139 -11.15 -7.73 17.96
N LYS A 140 -12.22 -8.07 18.65
CA LYS A 140 -13.41 -7.21 18.75
C LYS A 140 -13.12 -5.90 19.47
N PHE A 141 -13.65 -4.79 18.97
CA PHE A 141 -13.63 -3.51 19.65
C PHE A 141 -14.54 -3.52 20.87
N LEU A 142 -14.09 -2.92 21.95
CA LEU A 142 -14.92 -2.60 23.10
C LEU A 142 -15.20 -1.10 23.12
N PRO A 143 -16.47 -0.67 23.24
CA PRO A 143 -16.80 0.72 23.45
C PRO A 143 -16.10 1.30 24.69
N GLU A 144 -15.45 2.46 24.52
CA GLU A 144 -14.83 3.21 25.62
C GLU A 144 -15.79 4.21 26.28
N PHE A 145 -17.09 4.04 26.07
CA PHE A 145 -18.18 4.77 26.71
C PHE A 145 -19.13 3.78 27.39
N PRO A 146 -19.82 4.16 28.48
CA PRO A 146 -20.68 3.23 29.21
C PRO A 146 -21.88 2.75 28.38
N LYS A 147 -22.31 1.50 28.59
CA LYS A 147 -23.55 0.96 28.00
C LYS A 147 -24.79 1.81 28.32
N ALA A 148 -24.83 2.43 29.50
CA ALA A 148 -25.89 3.36 29.87
C ALA A 148 -25.92 4.60 28.95
N TYR A 149 -24.75 5.14 28.62
CA TYR A 149 -24.64 6.26 27.67
C TYR A 149 -25.09 5.87 26.26
N PHE A 150 -24.78 4.65 25.81
CA PHE A 150 -25.33 4.15 24.54
C PHE A 150 -26.86 4.12 24.54
N THR A 151 -27.48 3.76 25.67
CA THR A 151 -28.95 3.78 25.80
C THR A 151 -29.49 5.21 25.70
N GLU A 152 -28.81 6.19 26.27
CA GLU A 152 -29.16 7.62 26.14
C GLU A 152 -29.05 8.10 24.69
N LEU A 153 -27.97 7.73 23.99
CA LEU A 153 -27.78 8.03 22.57
C LEU A 153 -28.94 7.48 21.72
N VAL A 154 -29.33 6.22 21.96
CA VAL A 154 -30.43 5.57 21.25
C VAL A 154 -31.77 6.27 21.55
N ALA A 155 -32.05 6.60 22.81
CA ALA A 155 -33.29 7.26 23.22
C ALA A 155 -33.45 8.69 22.67
N ALA A 156 -32.33 9.39 22.44
CA ALA A 156 -32.31 10.76 21.92
C ALA A 156 -32.10 10.85 20.38
N SER A 157 -32.24 9.72 19.68
CA SER A 157 -32.13 9.60 18.21
C SER A 157 -33.49 9.21 17.60
N ALA A 158 -33.66 9.41 16.29
CA ALA A 158 -34.92 9.11 15.60
C ALA A 158 -35.20 7.60 15.59
N ALA A 159 -36.37 7.19 16.10
CA ALA A 159 -36.72 5.79 16.27
C ALA A 159 -36.90 5.05 14.94
N GLU A 160 -37.37 5.76 13.91
CA GLU A 160 -37.73 5.22 12.59
C GLU A 160 -36.49 4.83 11.76
N GLY A 161 -35.32 5.37 12.10
CA GLY A 161 -34.07 5.10 11.39
C GLY A 161 -33.30 3.88 11.90
N PHE A 162 -33.73 3.24 13.00
CA PHE A 162 -33.06 2.06 13.50
C PHE A 162 -33.39 0.81 12.66
N PRO A 163 -32.39 0.02 12.25
CA PRO A 163 -32.59 -1.20 11.46
C PRO A 163 -33.30 -2.31 12.26
N VAL A 164 -33.19 -2.26 13.58
CA VAL A 164 -33.83 -3.17 14.53
C VAL A 164 -34.47 -2.30 15.62
N SER A 165 -35.73 -2.57 15.95
CA SER A 165 -36.47 -1.77 16.95
C SER A 165 -35.71 -1.71 18.29
N PRO A 166 -35.43 -0.52 18.85
CA PRO A 166 -34.73 -0.38 20.13
C PRO A 166 -35.37 -1.11 21.33
N SER A 167 -36.67 -1.41 21.25
CA SER A 167 -37.41 -2.14 22.28
C SER A 167 -37.40 -3.67 22.11
N SER A 168 -36.80 -4.20 21.04
CA SER A 168 -36.82 -5.63 20.75
C SER A 168 -35.74 -6.41 21.53
N PRO A 169 -35.97 -7.71 21.79
CA PRO A 169 -34.92 -8.59 22.33
C PRO A 169 -33.67 -8.66 21.43
N GLU A 170 -33.86 -8.50 20.13
CA GLU A 170 -32.79 -8.52 19.14
C GLU A 170 -31.85 -7.30 19.31
N PHE A 171 -32.40 -6.11 19.56
CA PHE A 171 -31.59 -4.92 19.84
C PHE A 171 -30.81 -5.07 21.15
N ALA A 172 -31.42 -5.67 22.16
CA ALA A 172 -30.72 -6.00 23.41
C ALA A 172 -29.56 -6.99 23.18
N SER A 173 -29.74 -7.96 22.28
CA SER A 173 -28.68 -8.89 21.85
C SER A 173 -27.54 -8.17 21.12
N LEU A 174 -27.86 -7.30 20.14
CA LEU A 174 -26.87 -6.46 19.43
C LEU A 174 -26.06 -5.59 20.42
N THR A 175 -26.74 -4.99 21.40
CA THR A 175 -26.07 -4.23 22.46
C THR A 175 -25.21 -5.14 23.34
N GLY A 176 -25.64 -6.37 23.63
CA GLY A 176 -24.82 -7.37 24.32
C GLY A 176 -23.53 -7.68 23.54
N ILE A 177 -23.66 -7.98 22.25
CA ILE A 177 -22.55 -8.24 21.33
C ILE A 177 -21.53 -7.10 21.34
N MET A 178 -21.97 -5.84 21.29
CA MET A 178 -21.04 -4.71 21.28
C MET A 178 -20.24 -4.54 22.58
N PHE A 179 -20.83 -4.87 23.73
CA PHE A 179 -20.26 -4.52 25.04
C PHE A 179 -19.68 -5.70 25.83
N ASP A 180 -20.03 -6.94 25.50
CA ASP A 180 -19.55 -8.12 26.20
C ASP A 180 -18.27 -8.66 25.54
N PRO A 181 -17.09 -8.60 26.19
CA PRO A 181 -15.84 -9.07 25.58
C PRO A 181 -15.78 -10.58 25.31
N ALA A 182 -16.66 -11.39 25.90
CA ALA A 182 -16.66 -12.84 25.74
C ALA A 182 -17.37 -13.32 24.47
N ILE A 183 -18.29 -12.52 23.92
CA ILE A 183 -19.06 -12.88 22.73
C ILE A 183 -18.26 -12.55 21.48
N ASP A 184 -18.06 -13.51 20.56
CA ASP A 184 -17.48 -13.25 19.23
C ASP A 184 -16.17 -12.42 19.27
N ALA A 185 -15.30 -12.75 20.22
CA ALA A 185 -14.12 -11.95 20.57
C ALA A 185 -13.11 -11.80 19.41
N LYS A 186 -13.11 -12.75 18.47
CA LYS A 186 -12.23 -12.74 17.30
C LYS A 186 -13.00 -13.03 16.02
N ILE A 187 -12.76 -12.23 14.98
CA ILE A 187 -13.31 -12.45 13.64
C ILE A 187 -12.61 -13.61 12.92
N VAL A 188 -11.31 -13.79 13.16
CA VAL A 188 -10.52 -14.93 12.71
C VAL A 188 -9.73 -15.47 13.90
N ASN A 189 -9.95 -16.74 14.24
CA ASN A 189 -9.28 -17.40 15.34
C ASN A 189 -8.48 -18.60 14.84
N GLN A 190 -7.16 -18.44 14.75
CA GLN A 190 -6.21 -19.48 14.30
C GLN A 190 -5.50 -20.18 15.48
N ALA A 191 -6.07 -20.14 16.69
CA ALA A 191 -5.49 -20.86 17.81
C ALA A 191 -5.43 -22.37 17.52
N ALA A 192 -4.43 -23.06 18.08
CA ALA A 192 -4.32 -24.50 17.97
C ALA A 192 -5.36 -25.20 18.87
N ASN A 193 -5.80 -26.40 18.45
CA ASN A 193 -6.69 -27.29 19.22
C ASN A 193 -8.10 -26.73 19.49
N ILE A 194 -8.58 -25.81 18.66
CA ILE A 194 -9.97 -25.34 18.63
C ILE A 194 -10.60 -25.68 17.28
N ASP A 195 -11.92 -25.52 17.16
CA ASP A 195 -12.58 -25.54 15.86
C ASP A 195 -12.48 -24.14 15.25
N ASN A 196 -11.53 -23.93 14.34
CA ASN A 196 -11.23 -22.59 13.83
C ASN A 196 -12.41 -21.97 13.06
N VAL A 197 -13.34 -22.78 12.55
CA VAL A 197 -14.56 -22.32 11.90
C VAL A 197 -15.60 -21.90 12.95
N ALA A 198 -15.94 -22.76 13.90
CA ALA A 198 -16.98 -22.49 14.88
C ALA A 198 -16.58 -21.40 15.92
N GLU A 199 -15.29 -21.24 16.17
CA GLU A 199 -14.73 -20.28 17.13
C GLU A 199 -14.27 -18.96 16.49
N SER A 200 -14.57 -18.74 15.20
CA SER A 200 -14.35 -17.48 14.49
C SER A 200 -15.68 -16.78 14.23
N ALA A 201 -15.72 -15.47 14.40
CA ALA A 201 -16.95 -14.69 14.20
C ALA A 201 -17.24 -14.34 12.73
N ASN A 202 -16.31 -14.55 11.79
CA ASN A 202 -16.58 -14.29 10.37
C ASN A 202 -17.84 -15.02 9.87
N ASN A 203 -18.56 -14.40 8.93
CA ASN A 203 -19.88 -14.87 8.49
C ASN A 203 -19.79 -15.82 7.28
N PHE A 204 -18.66 -16.47 7.10
CA PHE A 204 -18.46 -17.46 6.04
C PHE A 204 -19.10 -18.80 6.33
N TYR A 205 -19.37 -19.07 7.61
CA TYR A 205 -19.85 -20.34 8.12
C TYR A 205 -20.97 -20.12 9.13
N GLU A 206 -22.02 -20.93 9.08
CA GLU A 206 -23.08 -20.88 10.10
C GLU A 206 -23.58 -22.27 10.47
N GLY A 207 -23.47 -22.61 11.77
CA GLY A 207 -23.94 -23.90 12.30
C GLY A 207 -23.13 -25.12 11.85
N VAL A 208 -21.92 -24.91 11.33
CA VAL A 208 -21.00 -25.96 10.87
C VAL A 208 -19.69 -25.93 11.66
N THR A 209 -19.07 -27.11 11.77
CA THR A 209 -17.73 -27.30 12.32
C THR A 209 -16.68 -27.30 11.21
N GLN A 210 -15.42 -27.03 11.54
CA GLN A 210 -14.31 -27.11 10.60
C GLN A 210 -14.25 -28.47 9.91
N LYS A 211 -14.40 -29.56 10.68
CA LYS A 211 -14.37 -30.93 10.15
C LYS A 211 -15.48 -31.19 9.12
N GLU A 212 -16.67 -30.66 9.35
CA GLU A 212 -17.79 -30.79 8.41
C GLU A 212 -17.53 -30.03 7.11
N VAL A 213 -16.93 -28.84 7.20
CA VAL A 213 -16.54 -28.03 6.04
C VAL A 213 -15.44 -28.71 5.23
N GLU A 214 -14.40 -29.21 5.89
CA GLU A 214 -13.31 -29.96 5.24
C GLU A 214 -13.85 -31.22 4.54
N ALA A 215 -14.71 -31.98 5.21
CA ALA A 215 -15.37 -33.16 4.64
C ALA A 215 -16.32 -32.82 3.49
N TYR A 216 -16.95 -31.64 3.51
CA TYR A 216 -17.78 -31.16 2.41
C TYR A 216 -16.92 -30.89 1.17
N TYR A 217 -15.82 -30.14 1.31
CA TYR A 217 -14.98 -29.76 0.17
C TYR A 217 -14.08 -30.89 -0.35
N ALA A 218 -13.68 -31.84 0.50
CA ALA A 218 -12.89 -33.00 0.06
C ALA A 218 -13.56 -33.76 -1.10
N LYS A 219 -14.90 -33.83 -1.11
CA LYS A 219 -15.69 -34.49 -2.17
C LYS A 219 -15.53 -33.83 -3.55
N PHE A 220 -15.16 -32.55 -3.59
CA PHE A 220 -14.97 -31.82 -4.83
C PHE A 220 -13.56 -31.97 -5.39
N THR A 221 -12.59 -32.37 -4.56
CA THR A 221 -11.17 -32.46 -4.93
C THR A 221 -10.65 -33.90 -5.02
N GLU A 222 -11.25 -34.83 -4.28
CA GLU A 222 -10.78 -36.22 -4.19
C GLU A 222 -10.80 -36.92 -5.55
N GLY A 223 -9.66 -37.54 -5.91
CA GLY A 223 -9.49 -38.27 -7.16
C GLY A 223 -9.43 -37.40 -8.42
N LYS A 224 -9.37 -36.07 -8.30
CA LYS A 224 -9.23 -35.15 -9.44
C LYS A 224 -7.78 -34.70 -9.65
N GLY A 225 -7.49 -34.13 -10.82
CA GLY A 225 -6.16 -33.60 -11.18
C GLY A 225 -5.82 -32.30 -10.46
N THR A 226 -4.71 -31.66 -10.83
CA THR A 226 -4.19 -30.44 -10.16
C THR A 226 -4.81 -29.13 -10.66
N LYS A 227 -5.52 -29.15 -11.79
CA LYS A 227 -6.21 -27.98 -12.36
C LYS A 227 -7.62 -27.89 -11.83
N LEU A 228 -7.75 -27.47 -10.57
CA LEU A 228 -9.04 -27.36 -9.90
C LEU A 228 -9.44 -25.89 -9.74
N PRO A 229 -10.74 -25.59 -9.86
CA PRO A 229 -11.28 -24.33 -9.40
C PRO A 229 -11.12 -24.16 -7.89
N GLU A 230 -11.19 -22.91 -7.44
CA GLU A 230 -11.15 -22.52 -6.03
C GLU A 230 -12.50 -22.85 -5.35
N TYR A 231 -12.79 -24.14 -5.15
CA TYR A 231 -14.06 -24.59 -4.58
C TYR A 231 -14.33 -23.94 -3.22
N GLY A 232 -15.49 -23.28 -3.12
CA GLY A 232 -15.93 -22.58 -1.93
C GLY A 232 -15.57 -21.10 -1.90
N LEU A 233 -14.84 -20.55 -2.87
CA LEU A 233 -14.37 -19.16 -2.86
C LEU A 233 -15.49 -18.13 -2.62
N ASN A 234 -16.64 -18.31 -3.27
CA ASN A 234 -17.74 -17.35 -3.29
C ASN A 234 -19.01 -17.86 -2.60
N THR A 235 -18.88 -18.54 -1.46
CA THR A 235 -20.03 -19.14 -0.78
C THR A 235 -19.98 -18.99 0.74
N LYS A 236 -21.14 -18.78 1.35
CA LYS A 236 -21.36 -19.04 2.78
C LYS A 236 -21.76 -20.50 2.96
N VAL A 237 -21.15 -21.22 3.89
CA VAL A 237 -21.51 -22.63 4.17
C VAL A 237 -22.39 -22.69 5.40
N VAL A 238 -23.53 -23.34 5.27
CA VAL A 238 -24.53 -23.44 6.34
C VAL A 238 -24.94 -24.89 6.57
N LYS A 239 -25.50 -25.16 7.75
CA LYS A 239 -26.18 -26.43 8.03
C LYS A 239 -27.69 -26.26 8.03
N GLU A 240 -28.35 -26.74 6.99
CA GLU A 240 -29.81 -26.71 6.85
C GLU A 240 -30.38 -28.12 6.93
N ASN A 241 -31.34 -28.35 7.83
CA ASN A 241 -31.96 -29.67 8.03
C ASN A 241 -30.94 -30.80 8.30
N GLY A 242 -29.81 -30.47 8.96
CA GLY A 242 -28.72 -31.40 9.24
C GLY A 242 -27.76 -31.63 8.08
N GLN A 243 -27.94 -30.99 6.94
CA GLN A 243 -27.08 -31.11 5.77
C GLN A 243 -26.22 -29.85 5.58
N VAL A 244 -24.91 -30.05 5.37
CA VAL A 244 -23.98 -28.98 4.99
C VAL A 244 -24.25 -28.60 3.53
N THR A 245 -24.51 -27.32 3.28
CA THR A 245 -24.77 -26.78 1.94
C THR A 245 -24.15 -25.39 1.78
N GLU A 246 -23.99 -24.96 0.53
CA GLU A 246 -23.53 -23.63 0.18
C GLU A 246 -24.69 -22.68 -0.11
N LYS A 247 -24.54 -21.43 0.30
CA LYS A 247 -25.26 -20.25 -0.21
C LYS A 247 -24.27 -19.49 -1.09
N VAL A 248 -24.44 -19.63 -2.40
CA VAL A 248 -23.53 -19.05 -3.40
C VAL A 248 -23.81 -17.55 -3.54
N TRP A 249 -22.75 -16.76 -3.67
CA TRP A 249 -22.82 -15.31 -3.89
C TRP A 249 -22.85 -15.01 -5.40
N HIS A 250 -24.05 -14.73 -5.92
CA HIS A 250 -24.30 -14.45 -7.33
C HIS A 250 -25.66 -13.76 -7.52
N VAL A 251 -25.97 -13.32 -8.75
CA VAL A 251 -27.29 -12.80 -9.11
C VAL A 251 -28.35 -13.88 -8.94
N GLY A 252 -29.38 -13.60 -8.13
CA GLY A 252 -30.42 -14.53 -7.70
C GLY A 252 -30.06 -15.37 -6.47
N GLY A 253 -28.82 -15.27 -5.97
CA GLY A 253 -28.31 -15.95 -4.78
C GLY A 253 -28.18 -15.03 -3.56
N MET A 254 -27.27 -15.39 -2.65
CA MET A 254 -26.92 -14.54 -1.52
C MET A 254 -26.16 -13.29 -2.03
N TYR A 255 -26.40 -12.14 -1.41
CA TYR A 255 -25.90 -10.81 -1.82
C TYR A 255 -26.40 -10.28 -3.17
N THR A 256 -27.45 -10.87 -3.76
CA THR A 256 -27.97 -10.45 -5.08
C THR A 256 -28.25 -8.95 -5.20
N GLN A 257 -28.74 -8.29 -4.14
CA GLN A 257 -29.09 -6.87 -4.19
C GLN A 257 -27.88 -5.97 -4.47
N ALA A 258 -26.70 -6.33 -3.96
CA ALA A 258 -25.45 -5.64 -4.25
C ALA A 258 -24.85 -6.11 -5.58
N ILE A 259 -24.82 -7.43 -5.82
CA ILE A 259 -24.22 -8.01 -7.03
C ILE A 259 -24.94 -7.56 -8.31
N GLU A 260 -26.26 -7.43 -8.30
CA GLU A 260 -27.01 -6.87 -9.44
C GLU A 260 -26.60 -5.43 -9.77
N LYS A 261 -26.24 -4.63 -8.75
CA LYS A 261 -25.72 -3.26 -8.97
C LYS A 261 -24.30 -3.28 -9.52
N ILE A 262 -23.44 -4.18 -9.02
CA ILE A 262 -22.11 -4.41 -9.59
C ILE A 262 -22.22 -4.78 -11.07
N VAL A 263 -23.04 -5.79 -11.39
CA VAL A 263 -23.27 -6.26 -12.77
C VAL A 263 -23.81 -5.15 -13.65
N PHE A 264 -24.81 -4.39 -13.20
CA PHE A 264 -25.35 -3.26 -13.97
C PHE A 264 -24.27 -2.27 -14.42
N TRP A 265 -23.35 -1.93 -13.52
CA TRP A 265 -22.26 -1.00 -13.85
C TRP A 265 -21.17 -1.64 -14.72
N LEU A 266 -20.85 -2.92 -14.50
CA LEU A 266 -19.95 -3.67 -15.38
C LEU A 266 -20.51 -3.79 -16.80
N GLU A 267 -21.81 -4.03 -16.97
CA GLU A 267 -22.48 -4.08 -18.27
C GLU A 267 -22.42 -2.74 -19.00
N LYS A 268 -22.46 -1.62 -18.27
CA LYS A 268 -22.22 -0.27 -18.84
C LYS A 268 -20.77 -0.03 -19.22
N ALA A 269 -19.82 -0.65 -18.53
CA ALA A 269 -18.38 -0.56 -18.83
C ALA A 269 -17.99 -1.36 -20.09
N ILE A 270 -18.60 -2.52 -20.34
CA ILE A 270 -18.27 -3.44 -21.46
C ILE A 270 -18.21 -2.74 -22.84
N PRO A 271 -19.20 -1.92 -23.25
CA PRO A 271 -19.17 -1.21 -24.53
C PRO A 271 -18.04 -0.18 -24.65
N LEU A 272 -17.49 0.27 -23.54
CA LEU A 272 -16.41 1.27 -23.49
C LEU A 272 -15.02 0.64 -23.39
N ALA A 273 -14.94 -0.69 -23.34
CA ALA A 273 -13.69 -1.41 -23.25
C ALA A 273 -12.69 -1.00 -24.35
N GLU A 274 -11.44 -0.80 -23.96
CA GLU A 274 -10.37 -0.26 -24.79
C GLU A 274 -9.83 -1.28 -25.79
N THR A 275 -9.92 -2.56 -25.44
CA THR A 275 -9.42 -3.68 -26.24
C THR A 275 -10.42 -4.83 -26.27
N PRO A 276 -10.40 -5.69 -27.33
CA PRO A 276 -11.17 -6.92 -27.35
C PRO A 276 -10.89 -7.83 -26.14
N GLU A 277 -9.65 -7.88 -25.66
CA GLU A 277 -9.25 -8.66 -24.50
C GLU A 277 -9.86 -8.13 -23.19
N GLN A 278 -9.89 -6.80 -22.99
CA GLN A 278 -10.55 -6.19 -21.83
C GLN A 278 -12.06 -6.44 -21.87
N LYS A 279 -12.66 -6.29 -23.05
CA LYS A 279 -14.09 -6.56 -23.25
C LYS A 279 -14.42 -8.01 -22.88
N ASP A 280 -13.63 -8.95 -23.38
CA ASP A 280 -13.79 -10.38 -23.12
C ASP A 280 -13.63 -10.72 -21.63
N ALA A 281 -12.69 -10.08 -20.93
CA ALA A 281 -12.54 -10.23 -19.49
C ALA A 281 -13.77 -9.70 -18.73
N LEU A 282 -14.24 -8.48 -19.04
CA LEU A 282 -15.42 -7.90 -18.38
C LEU A 282 -16.70 -8.71 -18.63
N GLU A 283 -16.92 -9.21 -19.85
CA GLU A 283 -18.04 -10.09 -20.18
C GLU A 283 -18.00 -11.40 -19.38
N LYS A 284 -16.81 -11.98 -19.20
CA LYS A 284 -16.62 -13.18 -18.36
C LYS A 284 -16.80 -12.90 -16.87
N LEU A 285 -16.42 -11.72 -16.39
CA LEU A 285 -16.67 -11.31 -15.01
C LEU A 285 -18.18 -11.20 -14.74
N VAL A 286 -18.92 -10.56 -15.64
CA VAL A 286 -20.39 -10.49 -15.58
C VAL A 286 -21.00 -11.90 -15.61
N LYS A 287 -20.51 -12.78 -16.50
CA LYS A 287 -20.95 -14.18 -16.54
C LYS A 287 -20.74 -14.88 -15.19
N TYR A 288 -19.58 -14.72 -14.58
CA TYR A 288 -19.28 -15.29 -13.26
C TYR A 288 -20.25 -14.76 -12.19
N TYR A 289 -20.54 -13.46 -12.15
CA TYR A 289 -21.50 -12.91 -11.21
C TYR A 289 -22.93 -13.41 -11.42
N HIS A 290 -23.31 -13.78 -12.65
CA HIS A 290 -24.60 -14.41 -12.90
C HIS A 290 -24.63 -15.89 -12.51
N SER A 291 -23.58 -16.65 -12.85
CA SER A 291 -23.55 -18.10 -12.64
C SER A 291 -23.20 -18.50 -11.21
N GLY A 292 -22.35 -17.72 -10.55
CA GLY A 292 -21.73 -18.07 -9.28
C GLY A 292 -20.75 -19.25 -9.36
N ASP A 293 -20.43 -19.73 -10.56
CA ASP A 293 -19.59 -20.92 -10.74
C ASP A 293 -18.10 -20.53 -10.73
N VAL A 294 -17.33 -21.10 -9.79
CA VAL A 294 -15.88 -20.86 -9.69
C VAL A 294 -15.07 -21.35 -10.90
N THR A 295 -15.66 -22.17 -11.78
CA THR A 295 -15.04 -22.45 -13.09
C THR A 295 -15.13 -21.25 -14.04
N ASP A 296 -16.21 -20.47 -13.98
CA ASP A 296 -16.32 -19.21 -14.72
C ASP A 296 -15.35 -18.15 -14.16
N TRP A 297 -15.04 -18.21 -12.86
CA TRP A 297 -13.99 -17.41 -12.24
C TRP A 297 -12.60 -17.71 -12.83
N ASP A 298 -12.23 -18.98 -12.98
CA ASP A 298 -10.97 -19.38 -13.64
C ASP A 298 -10.93 -18.91 -15.11
N VAL A 299 -12.06 -18.96 -15.81
CA VAL A 299 -12.21 -18.49 -17.19
C VAL A 299 -12.05 -16.97 -17.28
N TYR A 300 -12.67 -16.21 -16.35
CA TYR A 300 -12.47 -14.78 -16.19
C TYR A 300 -10.99 -14.46 -15.93
N ASN A 301 -10.37 -15.09 -14.93
CA ASN A 301 -8.98 -14.85 -14.58
C ASN A 301 -8.03 -15.13 -15.75
N THR A 302 -8.28 -16.20 -16.51
CA THR A 302 -7.51 -16.52 -17.72
C THR A 302 -7.64 -15.45 -18.81
N ALA A 303 -8.81 -14.81 -18.94
CA ALA A 303 -9.00 -13.70 -19.88
C ALA A 303 -8.36 -12.42 -19.34
N TRP A 304 -8.53 -12.12 -18.06
CA TRP A 304 -7.96 -10.95 -17.40
C TRP A 304 -6.43 -10.91 -17.48
N VAL A 305 -5.73 -12.01 -17.22
CA VAL A 305 -4.26 -12.06 -17.33
C VAL A 305 -3.74 -11.82 -18.75
N LYS A 306 -4.56 -12.10 -19.78
CA LYS A 306 -4.20 -11.84 -21.19
C LYS A 306 -4.34 -10.37 -21.57
N ASP A 307 -5.22 -9.62 -20.91
CA ASP A 307 -5.30 -8.19 -21.14
C ASP A 307 -4.11 -7.46 -20.50
N VAL A 308 -3.05 -7.30 -21.28
CA VAL A 308 -1.85 -6.56 -20.88
C VAL A 308 -1.76 -5.18 -21.56
N LYS A 309 -2.68 -4.86 -22.47
CA LYS A 309 -2.59 -3.69 -23.34
C LYS A 309 -3.44 -2.53 -22.85
N SER A 310 -4.59 -2.78 -22.24
CA SER A 310 -5.50 -1.73 -21.76
C SER A 310 -4.82 -0.76 -20.79
N GLN A 311 -5.30 0.49 -20.81
CA GLN A 311 -4.81 1.54 -19.93
C GLN A 311 -5.49 1.43 -18.57
N VAL A 312 -6.79 1.17 -18.56
CA VAL A 312 -7.64 0.98 -17.38
C VAL A 312 -7.66 -0.51 -17.03
N ASP A 313 -7.61 -0.82 -15.74
CA ASP A 313 -7.75 -2.19 -15.22
C ASP A 313 -8.61 -2.19 -13.96
N VAL A 314 -9.21 -3.34 -13.66
CA VAL A 314 -10.07 -3.52 -12.50
C VAL A 314 -9.87 -4.90 -11.88
N VAL A 315 -9.71 -4.92 -10.57
CA VAL A 315 -10.00 -6.09 -9.72
C VAL A 315 -11.38 -5.85 -9.13
N ASN A 316 -12.30 -6.80 -9.25
CA ASN A 316 -13.65 -6.75 -8.66
C ASN A 316 -14.15 -8.19 -8.51
N GLY A 317 -14.25 -8.69 -7.28
CA GLY A 317 -14.49 -10.11 -7.05
C GLY A 317 -14.34 -10.54 -5.59
N PHE A 318 -14.40 -11.85 -5.38
CA PHE A 318 -14.07 -12.49 -4.11
C PHE A 318 -12.65 -13.05 -4.23
N ILE A 319 -11.66 -12.39 -3.64
CA ILE A 319 -10.26 -12.54 -4.06
C ILE A 319 -9.41 -13.22 -2.98
N GLU A 320 -9.22 -12.54 -1.85
CA GLU A 320 -8.26 -12.94 -0.83
C GLU A 320 -8.91 -13.77 0.27
N VAL A 321 -8.21 -14.80 0.75
CA VAL A 321 -8.78 -15.78 1.70
C VAL A 321 -8.35 -15.55 3.15
N TYR A 322 -7.74 -14.40 3.46
CA TYR A 322 -7.18 -14.12 4.80
C TYR A 322 -8.23 -13.97 5.89
N LEU A 323 -9.46 -13.57 5.53
CA LEU A 323 -10.57 -13.42 6.46
C LEU A 323 -11.19 -14.78 6.86
N ASP A 324 -10.84 -15.86 6.17
CA ASP A 324 -11.26 -17.21 6.49
C ASP A 324 -10.18 -17.93 7.31
N ALA A 325 -10.56 -18.41 8.48
CA ALA A 325 -9.65 -19.13 9.37
C ALA A 325 -9.06 -20.41 8.75
N ILE A 326 -9.72 -20.99 7.74
CA ILE A 326 -9.23 -22.16 6.99
C ILE A 326 -8.89 -21.86 5.52
N GLY A 327 -8.87 -20.58 5.12
CA GLY A 327 -8.33 -20.11 3.84
C GLY A 327 -9.04 -20.62 2.58
N LYS A 328 -10.37 -20.74 2.59
CA LYS A 328 -11.21 -21.15 1.46
C LYS A 328 -12.09 -20.03 0.89
N LYS A 329 -12.54 -19.07 1.71
CA LYS A 329 -13.50 -18.05 1.30
C LYS A 329 -12.83 -16.74 0.91
N GLY A 330 -13.17 -16.23 -0.27
CA GLY A 330 -12.68 -14.94 -0.75
C GLY A 330 -13.47 -13.78 -0.13
N SER A 331 -12.78 -12.83 0.48
CA SER A 331 -13.38 -11.53 0.83
C SER A 331 -13.65 -10.74 -0.45
N PHE A 332 -14.77 -10.00 -0.46
CA PHE A 332 -15.05 -9.08 -1.56
C PHE A 332 -14.06 -7.93 -1.52
N GLU A 333 -13.42 -7.65 -2.66
CA GLU A 333 -12.60 -6.46 -2.86
C GLU A 333 -12.75 -5.93 -4.28
N SER A 334 -12.50 -4.64 -4.43
CA SER A 334 -12.33 -4.05 -5.75
C SER A 334 -11.32 -2.91 -5.74
N VAL A 335 -10.47 -2.89 -6.76
CA VAL A 335 -9.48 -1.86 -7.03
C VAL A 335 -9.60 -1.44 -8.49
N VAL A 336 -10.01 -0.19 -8.72
CA VAL A 336 -10.06 0.41 -10.06
C VAL A 336 -8.80 1.21 -10.25
N SER A 337 -8.11 0.98 -11.36
CA SER A 337 -6.82 1.62 -11.60
C SER A 337 -6.58 1.87 -13.08
N PHE A 338 -5.55 2.64 -13.37
CA PHE A 338 -4.97 2.71 -14.71
C PHE A 338 -3.45 2.69 -14.62
N LYS A 339 -2.77 2.33 -15.71
CA LYS A 339 -1.30 2.32 -15.76
C LYS A 339 -0.75 3.72 -15.47
N ASP A 340 0.16 3.84 -14.53
CA ASP A 340 0.81 5.12 -14.28
C ASP A 340 1.82 5.40 -15.40
N LEU A 341 1.44 6.24 -16.36
CA LEU A 341 2.30 6.56 -17.50
C LEU A 341 3.58 7.30 -17.08
N LYS A 342 3.55 8.11 -16.00
CA LYS A 342 4.72 8.88 -15.54
C LYS A 342 5.71 7.98 -14.81
N ALA A 343 5.22 7.10 -13.93
CA ALA A 343 6.06 6.07 -13.33
C ALA A 343 6.57 5.09 -14.40
N THR A 344 5.73 4.73 -15.38
CA THR A 344 6.13 3.91 -16.53
C THR A 344 7.22 4.59 -17.36
N GLU A 345 7.14 5.89 -17.65
CA GLU A 345 8.18 6.65 -18.34
C GLU A 345 9.50 6.62 -17.56
N ARG A 346 9.44 6.81 -16.24
CA ARG A 346 10.61 6.74 -15.35
C ARG A 346 11.25 5.35 -15.37
N ILE A 347 10.44 4.30 -15.19
CA ILE A 347 10.84 2.90 -15.25
C ILE A 347 11.40 2.56 -16.63
N GLN A 348 10.79 3.03 -17.71
CA GLN A 348 11.27 2.81 -19.09
C GLN A 348 12.60 3.50 -19.33
N ALA A 349 12.79 4.74 -18.86
CA ALA A 349 14.06 5.44 -18.96
C ALA A 349 15.19 4.67 -18.25
N ILE A 350 14.91 4.09 -17.07
CA ILE A 350 15.86 3.26 -16.32
C ILE A 350 16.10 1.92 -17.04
N SER A 351 15.03 1.22 -17.44
CA SER A 351 15.08 -0.08 -18.10
C SER A 351 15.81 -0.02 -19.45
N ALA A 352 15.63 1.06 -20.22
CA ALA A 352 16.36 1.31 -21.46
C ALA A 352 17.87 1.45 -21.25
N GLN A 353 18.31 1.77 -20.04
CA GLN A 353 19.72 1.81 -19.65
C GLN A 353 20.15 0.59 -18.82
N ALA A 354 19.34 -0.47 -18.72
CA ALA A 354 19.65 -1.64 -17.88
C ALA A 354 21.03 -2.23 -18.16
N GLN A 355 21.43 -2.32 -19.43
CA GLN A 355 22.78 -2.77 -19.79
C GLN A 355 23.87 -1.82 -19.30
N TRP A 356 23.66 -0.51 -19.39
CA TRP A 356 24.61 0.47 -18.86
C TRP A 356 24.79 0.31 -17.35
N PHE A 357 23.70 0.08 -16.61
CA PHE A 357 23.76 -0.19 -15.17
C PHE A 357 24.45 -1.53 -14.85
N GLU A 358 24.32 -2.56 -15.68
CA GLU A 358 25.07 -3.81 -15.48
C GLU A 358 26.57 -3.61 -15.75
N ASP A 359 26.91 -2.98 -16.88
CA ASP A 359 28.29 -2.78 -17.33
C ASP A 359 29.08 -1.92 -16.35
N ASN A 360 28.46 -0.87 -15.81
CA ASN A 360 29.07 0.08 -14.86
C ASN A 360 28.91 -0.34 -13.39
N SER A 361 28.37 -1.53 -13.13
CA SER A 361 28.19 -2.01 -11.76
C SER A 361 29.55 -2.34 -11.10
N PRO A 362 29.65 -2.29 -9.76
CA PRO A 362 30.87 -2.64 -9.04
C PRO A 362 31.10 -4.17 -8.95
N LEU A 363 30.21 -4.96 -9.56
CA LEU A 363 30.28 -6.42 -9.56
C LEU A 363 31.57 -6.93 -10.19
N PHE A 364 32.00 -8.13 -9.78
CA PHE A 364 33.06 -8.84 -10.50
C PHE A 364 32.66 -9.08 -11.97
N PRO A 365 33.56 -8.91 -12.95
CA PRO A 365 33.24 -9.09 -14.37
C PRO A 365 32.56 -10.42 -14.70
N GLU A 366 32.99 -11.51 -14.07
CA GLU A 366 32.43 -12.86 -14.20
C GLU A 366 31.01 -13.00 -13.66
N HIS A 367 30.58 -12.12 -12.75
CA HIS A 367 29.23 -12.11 -12.19
C HIS A 367 28.29 -11.15 -12.92
N LYS A 368 28.79 -10.40 -13.92
CA LYS A 368 27.95 -9.54 -14.78
C LYS A 368 27.29 -10.35 -15.90
N LYS A 369 26.06 -9.99 -16.24
CA LYS A 369 25.36 -10.47 -17.43
C LYS A 369 25.91 -9.79 -18.69
N GLU A 370 26.14 -10.58 -19.73
CA GLU A 370 26.54 -10.05 -21.04
C GLU A 370 25.40 -9.31 -21.73
N VAL A 371 24.16 -9.76 -21.49
CA VAL A 371 22.94 -9.14 -22.00
C VAL A 371 21.91 -9.12 -20.86
N VAL A 372 21.54 -7.92 -20.43
CA VAL A 372 20.45 -7.68 -19.48
C VAL A 372 19.21 -7.25 -20.24
N LYS A 373 18.09 -7.89 -19.92
CA LYS A 373 16.77 -7.37 -20.24
C LYS A 373 16.23 -6.75 -18.96
N GLY A 374 15.92 -5.46 -18.99
CA GLY A 374 15.23 -4.83 -17.86
C GLY A 374 13.88 -5.50 -17.59
N ILE A 375 13.48 -5.51 -16.33
CA ILE A 375 12.17 -6.03 -15.95
C ILE A 375 11.12 -4.97 -16.28
N GLU A 376 10.02 -5.37 -16.91
CA GLU A 376 8.85 -4.50 -17.06
C GLU A 376 8.08 -4.49 -15.73
N ALA A 377 8.46 -3.61 -14.81
CA ALA A 377 7.69 -3.35 -13.60
C ALA A 377 6.42 -2.58 -13.97
N LYS A 378 5.26 -3.04 -13.47
CA LYS A 378 3.95 -2.42 -13.74
C LYS A 378 3.53 -1.60 -12.52
N VAL A 379 3.56 -0.28 -12.66
CA VAL A 379 3.02 0.64 -11.67
C VAL A 379 1.65 1.11 -12.13
N ILE A 380 0.70 1.11 -11.21
CA ILE A 380 -0.66 1.58 -11.44
C ILE A 380 -0.96 2.80 -10.58
N THR A 381 -1.82 3.66 -11.09
CA THR A 381 -2.50 4.70 -10.33
C THR A 381 -3.88 4.18 -9.92
N VAL A 382 -4.11 4.06 -8.62
CA VAL A 382 -5.39 3.68 -8.03
C VAL A 382 -6.36 4.86 -8.12
N VAL A 383 -7.59 4.59 -8.53
CA VAL A 383 -8.69 5.57 -8.62
C VAL A 383 -9.62 5.44 -7.43
N VAL A 384 -10.01 4.21 -7.10
CA VAL A 384 -10.84 3.87 -5.96
C VAL A 384 -10.60 2.43 -5.54
N GLU A 385 -10.73 2.20 -4.24
CA GLU A 385 -10.69 0.90 -3.58
C GLU A 385 -11.95 0.70 -2.75
N SER A 386 -12.41 -0.55 -2.64
CA SER A 386 -13.57 -0.92 -1.85
C SER A 386 -13.45 -2.37 -1.36
N GLY A 387 -14.32 -2.76 -0.44
CA GLY A 387 -14.26 -4.10 0.14
C GLY A 387 -13.08 -4.25 1.07
N ASP A 388 -12.36 -5.37 1.00
CA ASP A 388 -11.20 -5.65 1.86
C ASP A 388 -9.95 -4.83 1.48
N ALA A 389 -9.96 -4.16 0.32
CA ALA A 389 -8.91 -3.25 -0.12
C ALA A 389 -9.06 -1.81 0.39
N ALA A 390 -10.13 -1.47 1.13
CA ALA A 390 -10.34 -0.13 1.67
C ALA A 390 -11.09 -0.13 3.01
N PRO A 391 -10.82 0.85 3.90
CA PRO A 391 -9.83 1.93 3.77
C PRO A 391 -8.37 1.52 3.99
N SER A 392 -8.12 0.37 4.63
CA SER A 392 -6.78 -0.22 4.73
C SER A 392 -6.47 -0.96 3.42
N THR A 393 -5.38 -0.60 2.75
CA THR A 393 -5.04 -1.09 1.40
C THR A 393 -3.64 -1.71 1.34
N PRO A 394 -3.40 -2.73 0.49
CA PRO A 394 -2.05 -3.14 0.12
C PRO A 394 -1.28 -2.04 -0.65
N ILE A 395 0.03 -2.22 -0.80
CA ILE A 395 0.88 -1.37 -1.66
C ILE A 395 1.26 -2.05 -2.99
N GLY A 396 0.87 -3.31 -3.15
CA GLY A 396 1.09 -4.11 -4.35
C GLY A 396 0.12 -5.29 -4.39
N ILE A 397 -0.23 -5.73 -5.60
CA ILE A 397 -1.19 -6.81 -5.85
C ILE A 397 -0.55 -7.82 -6.80
N ASN A 398 -0.77 -9.12 -6.59
CA ASN A 398 -0.27 -10.18 -7.47
C ASN A 398 -1.30 -11.27 -7.72
N LEU A 399 -2.07 -11.14 -8.80
CA LEU A 399 -3.24 -11.95 -9.09
C LEU A 399 -3.17 -12.65 -10.45
N PRO A 400 -3.97 -13.70 -10.70
CA PRO A 400 -4.93 -14.33 -9.78
C PRO A 400 -4.25 -15.21 -8.72
N ASN A 401 -5.02 -15.68 -7.72
CA ASN A 401 -4.54 -16.57 -6.66
C ASN A 401 -4.43 -18.04 -7.11
N ASN A 402 -5.28 -18.50 -8.03
CA ASN A 402 -5.29 -19.89 -8.47
C ASN A 402 -3.95 -20.32 -9.14
N ASN A 403 -3.21 -21.22 -8.48
CA ASN A 403 -1.87 -21.65 -8.89
C ASN A 403 -1.80 -22.18 -10.32
N TRP A 404 -2.76 -23.00 -10.77
CA TRP A 404 -2.68 -23.56 -12.12
C TRP A 404 -2.86 -22.48 -13.19
N VAL A 405 -3.69 -21.46 -12.91
CA VAL A 405 -3.85 -20.30 -13.79
C VAL A 405 -2.54 -19.50 -13.83
N ARG A 406 -1.92 -19.26 -12.67
CA ARG A 406 -0.62 -18.56 -12.58
C ARG A 406 0.48 -19.28 -13.36
N GLU A 407 0.59 -20.59 -13.17
CA GLU A 407 1.60 -21.44 -13.81
C GLU A 407 1.43 -21.53 -15.33
N GLU A 408 0.19 -21.66 -15.82
CA GLU A 408 -0.06 -21.93 -17.24
C GLU A 408 -0.47 -20.71 -18.07
N LYS A 409 -1.07 -19.70 -17.44
CA LYS A 409 -1.65 -18.52 -18.09
C LYS A 409 -0.93 -17.23 -17.69
N GLY A 410 -0.19 -17.25 -16.60
CA GLY A 410 0.54 -16.11 -16.06
C GLY A 410 -0.21 -15.38 -14.95
N SER A 411 0.37 -14.28 -14.50
CA SER A 411 -0.15 -13.41 -13.44
C SER A 411 0.11 -11.93 -13.79
N LYS A 412 -0.61 -11.04 -13.12
CA LYS A 412 -0.30 -9.60 -13.10
C LYS A 412 0.15 -9.23 -11.69
N SER A 413 1.39 -8.78 -11.59
CA SER A 413 1.93 -8.16 -10.38
C SER A 413 2.08 -6.66 -10.62
N VAL A 414 1.51 -5.85 -9.73
CA VAL A 414 1.47 -4.39 -9.85
C VAL A 414 1.79 -3.71 -8.52
N SER A 415 2.43 -2.55 -8.59
CA SER A 415 2.63 -1.64 -7.44
C SER A 415 1.64 -0.48 -7.50
N LEU A 416 1.04 -0.12 -6.37
CA LEU A 416 0.05 0.94 -6.24
C LEU A 416 0.78 2.28 -6.02
N GLY A 417 1.26 2.88 -7.11
CA GLY A 417 2.24 3.97 -7.07
C GLY A 417 1.76 5.21 -6.31
N ASN A 418 0.52 5.65 -6.52
CA ASN A 418 -0.02 6.84 -5.84
C ASN A 418 -0.36 6.59 -4.36
N ILE A 419 -0.65 5.34 -3.97
CA ILE A 419 -0.82 4.94 -2.58
C ILE A 419 0.54 4.95 -1.86
N VAL A 420 1.57 4.31 -2.45
CA VAL A 420 2.95 4.34 -1.94
C VAL A 420 3.45 5.78 -1.83
N HIS A 421 3.19 6.59 -2.86
CA HIS A 421 3.55 8.00 -2.86
C HIS A 421 2.88 8.76 -1.70
N SER A 422 1.59 8.53 -1.43
CA SER A 422 0.89 9.15 -0.31
C SER A 422 1.48 8.75 1.06
N TYR A 423 1.81 7.47 1.24
CA TYR A 423 2.55 7.01 2.43
C TYR A 423 3.90 7.72 2.57
N ASN A 424 4.63 7.85 1.48
CA ASN A 424 5.92 8.54 1.45
C ASN A 424 5.77 10.02 1.83
N GLU A 425 4.78 10.72 1.27
CA GLU A 425 4.47 12.11 1.60
C GLU A 425 4.01 12.30 3.06
N ALA A 426 3.17 11.40 3.58
CA ALA A 426 2.78 11.42 4.99
C ALA A 426 3.99 11.22 5.91
N LYS A 427 4.91 10.31 5.55
CA LYS A 427 6.14 10.05 6.31
C LYS A 427 7.12 11.23 6.26
N THR A 428 7.33 11.85 5.09
CA THR A 428 8.26 12.97 4.93
C THR A 428 7.74 14.25 5.58
N LYS A 429 6.41 14.44 5.61
CA LYS A 429 5.76 15.59 6.27
C LYS A 429 5.42 15.34 7.74
N GLY A 430 5.55 14.11 8.22
CA GLY A 430 5.17 13.68 9.57
C GLY A 430 6.17 14.05 10.67
N SER A 431 5.69 14.02 11.92
CA SER A 431 6.45 14.39 13.13
C SER A 431 7.62 13.45 13.43
N ALA A 432 7.60 12.21 12.93
CA ALA A 432 8.72 11.27 13.07
C ALA A 432 10.00 11.81 12.42
N LEU A 433 9.91 12.43 11.23
CA LEU A 433 11.10 13.02 10.61
C LEU A 433 11.66 14.17 11.46
N ASP A 434 10.79 14.98 12.06
CA ASP A 434 11.22 16.09 12.91
C ASP A 434 11.86 15.60 14.23
N GLU A 435 11.43 14.45 14.76
CA GLU A 435 12.00 13.85 15.98
C GLU A 435 13.32 13.10 15.75
N PHE A 436 13.47 12.41 14.61
CA PHE A 436 14.63 11.55 14.34
C PHE A 436 15.63 12.15 13.35
N GLY A 437 15.27 13.23 12.65
CA GLY A 437 16.16 13.96 11.75
C GLY A 437 17.35 14.59 12.48
N CYS A 438 18.55 14.38 11.97
CA CYS A 438 19.77 14.82 12.65
C CYS A 438 19.96 16.34 12.65
N ASP A 439 19.48 17.07 11.64
CA ASP A 439 19.48 18.53 11.61
C ASP A 439 18.47 19.10 10.59
N GLU A 440 18.26 20.42 10.65
CA GLU A 440 17.33 21.11 9.76
C GLU A 440 17.63 20.95 8.27
N LYS A 441 18.91 20.83 7.88
CA LYS A 441 19.29 20.73 6.48
C LYS A 441 18.86 19.37 5.92
N VAL A 442 19.09 18.30 6.68
CA VAL A 442 18.64 16.94 6.35
C VAL A 442 17.11 16.88 6.33
N ILE A 443 16.44 17.42 7.35
CA ILE A 443 14.97 17.46 7.41
C ILE A 443 14.38 18.20 6.21
N LYS A 444 14.89 19.39 5.87
CA LYS A 444 14.42 20.18 4.71
C LYS A 444 14.64 19.43 3.40
N ARG A 445 15.78 18.77 3.22
CA ARG A 445 16.06 17.96 2.04
C ARG A 445 15.11 16.77 1.91
N ILE A 446 14.88 16.02 2.99
CA ILE A 446 13.94 14.88 2.98
C ILE A 446 12.51 15.37 2.74
N LYS A 447 12.07 16.46 3.36
CA LYS A 447 10.75 17.08 3.09
C LYS A 447 10.58 17.49 1.62
N GLN A 448 11.66 17.92 0.97
CA GLN A 448 11.62 18.39 -0.41
C GLN A 448 11.73 17.28 -1.45
N TYR A 449 12.53 16.25 -1.19
CA TYR A 449 12.91 15.25 -2.20
C TYR A 449 12.65 13.80 -1.79
N GLY A 450 12.31 13.53 -0.52
CA GLY A 450 12.25 12.18 0.04
C GLY A 450 11.24 11.26 -0.64
N ALA A 451 10.07 11.76 -1.05
CA ALA A 451 9.09 10.94 -1.76
C ALA A 451 9.60 10.51 -3.14
N LEU A 452 10.09 11.45 -3.96
CA LEU A 452 10.71 11.12 -5.25
C LEU A 452 11.93 10.19 -5.08
N ALA A 453 12.72 10.40 -4.02
CA ALA A 453 13.89 9.59 -3.73
C ALA A 453 13.50 8.13 -3.44
N SER A 454 12.47 7.93 -2.59
CA SER A 454 11.93 6.61 -2.28
C SER A 454 11.29 5.94 -3.50
N ASP A 455 10.51 6.67 -4.29
CA ASP A 455 9.88 6.15 -5.52
C ASP A 455 10.95 5.69 -6.52
N LEU A 456 12.01 6.49 -6.70
CA LEU A 456 13.13 6.16 -7.59
C LEU A 456 13.97 4.98 -7.07
N HIS A 457 14.21 4.91 -5.76
CA HIS A 457 14.87 3.77 -5.13
C HIS A 457 14.10 2.47 -5.39
N THR A 458 12.79 2.46 -5.17
CA THR A 458 11.92 1.30 -5.42
C THR A 458 11.94 0.91 -6.89
N ASP A 459 11.77 1.85 -7.82
CA ASP A 459 11.80 1.54 -9.25
C ASP A 459 13.13 0.88 -9.66
N MET A 460 14.25 1.38 -9.14
CA MET A 460 15.58 0.82 -9.44
C MET A 460 15.79 -0.54 -8.79
N HIS A 461 15.33 -0.73 -7.55
CA HIS A 461 15.36 -2.02 -6.86
C HIS A 461 14.68 -3.11 -7.71
N GLU A 462 13.47 -2.82 -8.18
CA GLU A 462 12.67 -3.78 -8.97
C GLU A 462 13.24 -3.99 -10.39
N VAL A 463 13.57 -2.91 -11.10
CA VAL A 463 13.83 -2.96 -12.55
C VAL A 463 15.25 -3.38 -12.88
N ILE A 464 16.24 -2.93 -12.10
CA ILE A 464 17.67 -3.19 -12.33
C ILE A 464 18.33 -3.91 -11.15
N GLY A 465 17.79 -3.80 -9.93
CA GLY A 465 18.24 -4.55 -8.77
C GLY A 465 18.06 -6.04 -9.00
N HIS A 466 16.84 -6.56 -8.95
CA HIS A 466 16.57 -7.99 -9.18
C HIS A 466 17.02 -8.51 -10.56
N ALA A 467 17.05 -7.63 -11.58
CA ALA A 467 17.47 -8.01 -12.94
C ALA A 467 18.99 -8.19 -13.12
N SER A 468 19.82 -7.59 -12.26
CA SER A 468 21.29 -7.58 -12.43
C SER A 468 21.98 -8.83 -11.91
N GLY A 469 23.19 -9.09 -12.42
CA GLY A 469 24.07 -10.15 -11.96
C GLY A 469 23.64 -11.57 -12.34
N LYS A 470 24.61 -12.49 -12.39
CA LYS A 470 24.39 -13.92 -12.72
C LYS A 470 25.07 -14.86 -11.73
N ILE A 471 24.52 -16.06 -11.61
CA ILE A 471 25.09 -17.15 -10.81
C ILE A 471 26.14 -17.91 -11.63
N ASN A 472 27.19 -18.41 -10.99
CA ASN A 472 28.25 -19.15 -11.66
C ASN A 472 27.73 -20.51 -12.18
N PRO A 473 28.25 -20.99 -13.33
CA PRO A 473 27.88 -22.31 -13.84
C PRO A 473 28.09 -23.41 -12.79
N GLY A 474 27.07 -24.22 -12.55
CA GLY A 474 27.11 -25.32 -11.58
C GLY A 474 26.72 -24.96 -10.15
N VAL A 475 26.50 -23.67 -9.84
CA VAL A 475 25.96 -23.24 -8.53
C VAL A 475 24.44 -23.28 -8.57
N GLY A 476 23.83 -23.80 -7.49
CA GLY A 476 22.38 -23.87 -7.34
C GLY A 476 21.72 -22.51 -7.14
N THR A 477 20.40 -22.46 -7.26
CA THR A 477 19.62 -21.24 -6.98
C THR A 477 19.70 -20.86 -5.49
N PRO A 478 19.54 -19.57 -5.12
CA PRO A 478 19.73 -19.09 -3.75
C PRO A 478 18.85 -19.77 -2.70
N ASP A 479 17.64 -20.21 -3.05
CA ASP A 479 16.77 -21.01 -2.18
C ASP A 479 17.41 -22.33 -1.75
N LYS A 480 18.33 -22.88 -2.56
CA LYS A 480 19.08 -24.11 -2.27
C LYS A 480 20.43 -23.84 -1.64
N THR A 481 21.11 -22.77 -2.04
CA THR A 481 22.49 -22.49 -1.60
C THR A 481 22.56 -21.60 -0.37
N LEU A 482 21.65 -20.62 -0.24
CA LEU A 482 21.61 -19.65 0.87
C LEU A 482 20.46 -19.91 1.84
N ILE A 483 19.47 -20.73 1.44
CA ILE A 483 18.39 -21.28 2.29
C ILE A 483 17.68 -20.14 3.06
N GLN A 484 17.78 -20.08 4.39
CA GLN A 484 17.07 -19.09 5.20
C GLN A 484 17.58 -17.66 5.03
N TYR A 485 18.76 -17.47 4.44
CA TYR A 485 19.35 -16.15 4.19
C TYR A 485 19.10 -15.64 2.77
N ALA A 486 18.51 -16.48 1.90
CA ALA A 486 18.31 -16.17 0.48
C ALA A 486 17.53 -14.88 0.28
N SER A 487 16.37 -14.73 0.91
CA SER A 487 15.52 -13.54 0.78
C SER A 487 16.22 -12.29 1.29
N THR A 488 16.74 -12.29 2.52
CA THR A 488 17.45 -11.13 3.09
C THR A 488 18.62 -10.68 2.22
N LEU A 489 19.42 -11.62 1.69
CA LEU A 489 20.57 -11.28 0.84
C LEU A 489 20.15 -10.81 -0.55
N GLU A 490 19.09 -11.37 -1.13
CA GLU A 490 18.57 -10.89 -2.41
C GLU A 490 18.01 -9.48 -2.32
N GLU A 491 17.27 -9.18 -1.26
CA GLU A 491 16.73 -7.86 -0.98
C GLU A 491 17.85 -6.84 -0.71
N ALA A 492 18.84 -7.19 0.12
CA ALA A 492 20.00 -6.33 0.38
C ALA A 492 20.75 -6.01 -0.92
N ARG A 493 20.88 -7.00 -1.81
CA ARG A 493 21.55 -6.83 -3.11
C ARG A 493 20.78 -5.86 -4.01
N ALA A 494 19.46 -6.01 -4.11
CA ALA A 494 18.63 -5.14 -4.93
C ALA A 494 18.58 -3.70 -4.39
N ASP A 495 18.44 -3.52 -3.07
CA ASP A 495 18.57 -2.22 -2.39
C ASP A 495 19.93 -1.58 -2.70
N LEU A 496 21.03 -2.35 -2.59
CA LEU A 496 22.37 -1.83 -2.85
C LEU A 496 22.60 -1.42 -4.30
N VAL A 497 21.97 -2.08 -5.28
CA VAL A 497 22.00 -1.62 -6.68
C VAL A 497 21.33 -0.25 -6.80
N ALA A 498 20.15 -0.09 -6.22
CA ALA A 498 19.44 1.18 -6.21
C ALA A 498 20.25 2.27 -5.50
N LEU A 499 20.70 2.02 -4.27
CA LEU A 499 21.52 2.93 -3.47
C LEU A 499 22.82 3.31 -4.17
N TYR A 500 23.54 2.36 -4.79
CA TYR A 500 24.78 2.66 -5.49
C TYR A 500 24.57 3.65 -6.64
N TYR A 501 23.45 3.53 -7.36
CA TYR A 501 23.16 4.37 -8.53
C TYR A 501 22.34 5.62 -8.26
N ILE A 502 21.64 5.74 -7.12
CA ILE A 502 20.76 6.89 -6.86
C ILE A 502 21.52 8.23 -6.73
N LEU A 503 22.83 8.18 -6.49
CA LEU A 503 23.73 9.35 -6.53
C LEU A 503 24.50 9.48 -7.86
N ASP A 504 24.15 8.71 -8.87
CA ASP A 504 24.81 8.78 -10.17
C ASP A 504 24.21 9.90 -11.05
N PRO A 505 25.05 10.77 -11.65
CA PRO A 505 24.59 11.81 -12.59
C PRO A 505 23.80 11.25 -13.78
N LYS A 506 23.96 9.97 -14.13
CA LYS A 506 23.18 9.32 -15.19
C LYS A 506 21.67 9.47 -14.98
N LEU A 507 21.18 9.46 -13.73
CA LEU A 507 19.76 9.63 -13.44
C LEU A 507 19.25 11.05 -13.77
N ILE A 508 20.12 12.06 -13.74
CA ILE A 508 19.79 13.41 -14.25
C ILE A 508 19.82 13.41 -15.77
N GLU A 509 20.82 12.77 -16.38
CA GLU A 509 20.97 12.69 -17.84
C GLU A 509 19.74 12.05 -18.51
N ILE A 510 19.20 10.98 -17.91
CA ILE A 510 17.99 10.30 -18.42
C ILE A 510 16.68 10.95 -17.95
N GLY A 511 16.76 12.06 -17.21
CA GLY A 511 15.61 12.89 -16.85
C GLY A 511 14.72 12.38 -15.70
N VAL A 512 15.15 11.37 -14.94
CA VAL A 512 14.34 10.80 -13.85
C VAL A 512 14.49 11.54 -12.52
N MET A 513 15.49 12.41 -12.40
CA MET A 513 15.63 13.37 -11.31
C MET A 513 16.31 14.66 -11.78
N ASN A 514 16.15 15.75 -11.04
CA ASN A 514 16.69 17.06 -11.42
C ASN A 514 17.95 17.49 -10.63
N THR A 515 18.25 16.83 -9.51
CA THR A 515 19.41 17.12 -8.67
C THR A 515 19.85 15.88 -7.90
N LEU A 516 21.15 15.77 -7.60
CA LEU A 516 21.69 14.73 -6.73
C LEU A 516 21.20 14.85 -5.27
N ASP A 517 20.58 15.97 -4.89
CA ASP A 517 19.97 16.09 -3.56
C ASP A 517 18.80 15.11 -3.36
N VAL A 518 18.20 14.59 -4.44
CA VAL A 518 17.26 13.45 -4.39
C VAL A 518 17.95 12.21 -3.82
N GLY A 519 19.07 11.78 -4.41
CA GLY A 519 19.81 10.61 -3.90
C GLY A 519 20.40 10.82 -2.50
N LYS A 520 20.76 12.06 -2.12
CA LYS A 520 21.18 12.35 -0.74
C LYS A 520 20.02 12.21 0.25
N ALA A 521 18.81 12.63 -0.14
CA ALA A 521 17.60 12.43 0.67
C ALA A 521 17.34 10.93 0.91
N GLU A 522 17.56 10.09 -0.11
CA GLU A 522 17.46 8.63 0.06
C GLU A 522 18.52 8.12 1.03
N TYR A 523 19.78 8.50 0.87
CA TYR A 523 20.84 8.04 1.78
C TYR A 523 20.56 8.41 3.24
N ASP A 524 20.13 9.64 3.49
CA ASP A 524 19.75 10.08 4.84
C ASP A 524 18.60 9.22 5.39
N SER A 525 17.56 9.01 4.57
CA SER A 525 16.36 8.28 4.96
C SER A 525 16.65 6.79 5.18
N TYR A 526 17.43 6.16 4.31
CA TYR A 526 17.80 4.76 4.35
C TYR A 526 18.69 4.47 5.57
N ILE A 527 19.71 5.29 5.82
CA ILE A 527 20.59 5.14 7.00
C ILE A 527 19.82 5.40 8.29
N MET A 528 18.99 6.46 8.34
CA MET A 528 18.12 6.73 9.49
C MET A 528 17.12 5.59 9.72
N ASN A 529 16.59 4.98 8.68
CA ASN A 529 15.67 3.85 8.80
C ASN A 529 16.38 2.60 9.29
N GLY A 530 17.44 2.18 8.60
CA GLY A 530 18.20 0.97 8.89
C GLY A 530 18.80 0.93 10.29
N LEU A 531 19.21 2.09 10.82
CA LEU A 531 19.91 2.17 12.12
C LEU A 531 19.05 2.65 13.29
N ILE A 532 17.95 3.36 13.04
CA ILE A 532 17.16 4.01 14.09
C ILE A 532 15.67 3.71 13.91
N THR A 533 15.03 4.29 12.90
CA THR A 533 13.56 4.43 12.91
C THR A 533 12.81 3.15 12.61
N GLN A 534 13.43 2.12 12.02
CA GLN A 534 12.75 0.83 11.84
C GLN A 534 12.50 0.08 13.16
N LEU A 535 13.28 0.38 14.21
CA LEU A 535 13.18 -0.28 15.51
C LEU A 535 11.84 -0.02 16.22
N THR A 536 11.09 1.01 15.77
CA THR A 536 9.74 1.30 16.26
C THR A 536 8.73 0.18 15.96
N ARG A 537 9.06 -0.73 15.02
CA ARG A 537 8.23 -1.86 14.60
C ARG A 537 8.50 -3.14 15.37
N ILE A 538 9.45 -3.12 16.31
CA ILE A 538 9.91 -4.31 17.06
C ILE A 538 9.59 -4.10 18.54
N LYS A 539 9.15 -5.17 19.23
CA LYS A 539 8.94 -5.12 20.68
C LYS A 539 10.28 -5.12 21.41
N LEU A 540 10.37 -4.38 22.50
CA LEU A 540 11.59 -4.32 23.31
C LEU A 540 11.99 -5.73 23.76
N GLY A 541 13.25 -6.11 23.52
CA GLY A 541 13.80 -7.43 23.82
C GLY A 541 13.83 -8.39 22.62
N ASP A 542 13.05 -8.13 21.57
CA ASP A 542 13.06 -8.94 20.35
C ASP A 542 14.22 -8.52 19.41
N GLU A 543 14.60 -9.44 18.53
CA GLU A 543 15.57 -9.22 17.45
C GLU A 543 14.85 -9.00 16.11
N ILE A 544 15.57 -8.58 15.07
CA ILE A 544 14.94 -8.44 13.75
C ILE A 544 14.73 -9.82 13.11
N GLU A 545 13.50 -10.09 12.67
CA GLU A 545 13.13 -11.35 11.98
C GLU A 545 12.80 -11.16 10.50
N GLU A 546 12.04 -10.12 10.17
CA GLU A 546 11.53 -9.85 8.83
C GLU A 546 12.69 -9.59 7.84
N ALA A 547 12.64 -10.23 6.67
CA ALA A 547 13.74 -10.26 5.71
C ALA A 547 14.12 -8.86 5.19
N HIS A 548 13.16 -7.99 4.90
CA HIS A 548 13.44 -6.64 4.43
C HIS A 548 14.01 -5.75 5.55
N MET A 549 13.51 -5.83 6.78
CA MET A 549 14.09 -5.14 7.93
C MET A 549 15.53 -5.59 8.19
N ARG A 550 15.80 -6.91 8.11
CA ARG A 550 17.15 -7.46 8.24
C ARG A 550 18.08 -6.93 7.16
N ASN A 551 17.62 -6.84 5.92
CA ASN A 551 18.42 -6.34 4.81
C ASN A 551 18.82 -4.87 5.04
N ARG A 552 17.86 -4.02 5.44
CA ARG A 552 18.09 -2.59 5.66
C ARG A 552 19.05 -2.36 6.81
N GLN A 553 18.89 -3.13 7.90
CA GLN A 553 19.82 -3.08 9.03
C GLN A 553 21.21 -3.56 8.61
N LEU A 554 21.31 -4.67 7.87
CA LEU A 554 22.56 -5.22 7.36
C LEU A 554 23.32 -4.16 6.57
N VAL A 555 22.69 -3.57 5.56
CA VAL A 555 23.30 -2.59 4.66
C VAL A 555 23.77 -1.36 5.45
N ALA A 556 22.90 -0.79 6.29
CA ALA A 556 23.22 0.43 7.02
C ALA A 556 24.29 0.20 8.12
N LYS A 557 24.22 -0.91 8.85
CA LYS A 557 25.14 -1.24 9.95
C LYS A 557 26.51 -1.66 9.42
N TRP A 558 26.57 -2.40 8.32
CA TRP A 558 27.83 -2.72 7.65
C TRP A 558 28.52 -1.44 7.15
N ALA A 559 27.79 -0.56 6.46
CA ALA A 559 28.36 0.69 5.97
C ALA A 559 28.81 1.61 7.12
N TYR A 560 28.05 1.67 8.22
CA TYR A 560 28.45 2.39 9.42
C TYR A 560 29.76 1.84 10.02
N GLU A 561 29.86 0.51 10.20
CA GLU A 561 31.05 -0.09 10.79
C GLU A 561 32.29 0.11 9.90
N LYS A 562 32.18 -0.14 8.60
CA LYS A 562 33.31 -0.01 7.66
C LYS A 562 33.70 1.44 7.39
N GLY A 563 32.74 2.36 7.44
CA GLY A 563 32.98 3.80 7.32
C GLY A 563 33.48 4.48 8.59
N LYS A 564 33.49 3.78 9.74
CA LYS A 564 33.85 4.34 11.05
C LYS A 564 35.25 4.98 11.10
N PRO A 565 36.33 4.40 10.52
CA PRO A 565 37.66 5.02 10.55
C PRO A 565 37.73 6.40 9.88
N GLU A 566 36.82 6.67 8.95
CA GLU A 566 36.74 7.93 8.20
C GLU A 566 35.52 8.79 8.57
N ASN A 567 34.81 8.39 9.64
CA ASN A 567 33.58 9.03 10.13
C ASN A 567 32.51 9.25 9.05
N VAL A 568 32.33 8.29 8.15
CA VAL A 568 31.39 8.39 7.01
C VAL A 568 29.94 8.50 7.49
N ILE A 569 29.56 7.66 8.46
CA ILE A 569 28.29 7.70 9.18
C ILE A 569 28.61 7.86 10.66
N GLU A 570 27.93 8.79 11.32
CA GLU A 570 28.18 9.14 12.71
C GLU A 570 26.90 8.95 13.54
N PHE A 571 27.00 8.16 14.61
CA PHE A 571 26.07 8.27 15.73
C PHE A 571 26.54 9.36 16.67
N PHE A 572 25.65 10.29 17.01
CA PHE A 572 25.93 11.34 17.97
C PHE A 572 24.75 11.58 18.91
N GLN A 573 25.02 12.22 20.04
CA GLN A 573 24.03 12.55 21.06
C GLN A 573 23.73 14.05 21.02
N ARG A 574 22.44 14.40 21.05
CA ARG A 574 21.97 15.78 21.24
C ARG A 574 20.82 15.74 22.23
N ASP A 575 20.96 16.47 23.34
CA ASP A 575 19.95 16.56 24.41
C ASP A 575 19.49 15.19 24.94
N GLY A 576 20.43 14.24 25.06
CA GLY A 576 20.17 12.88 25.55
C GLY A 576 19.44 11.98 24.54
N LYS A 577 19.35 12.39 23.28
CA LYS A 577 18.79 11.59 22.18
C LYS A 577 19.88 11.20 21.17
N THR A 578 19.84 9.96 20.73
CA THR A 578 20.71 9.41 19.69
C THR A 578 20.23 9.82 18.29
N PHE A 579 21.14 10.34 17.47
CA PHE A 579 20.89 10.66 16.06
C PHE A 579 21.95 10.00 15.18
N VAL A 580 21.63 9.84 13.90
CA VAL A 580 22.59 9.41 12.88
C VAL A 580 22.70 10.46 11.78
N ARG A 581 23.91 10.74 11.33
CA ARG A 581 24.18 11.62 10.19
C ARG A 581 25.13 10.94 9.20
N VAL A 582 24.88 11.16 7.91
CA VAL A 582 25.85 10.89 6.83
C VAL A 582 26.75 12.11 6.66
N ASN A 583 28.05 11.96 6.94
CA ASN A 583 29.04 13.03 6.80
C ASN A 583 29.67 13.06 5.40
N ASP A 584 29.79 11.91 4.74
CA ASP A 584 30.38 11.80 3.39
C ASP A 584 29.57 10.85 2.49
N TYR A 585 28.72 11.44 1.64
CA TYR A 585 27.87 10.69 0.71
C TYR A 585 28.67 9.95 -0.37
N THR A 586 29.83 10.48 -0.78
CA THR A 586 30.66 9.86 -1.82
C THR A 586 31.33 8.60 -1.28
N LYS A 587 31.87 8.66 -0.06
CA LYS A 587 32.41 7.46 0.59
C LYS A 587 31.32 6.46 0.94
N LEU A 588 30.13 6.92 1.34
CA LEU A 588 29.00 6.02 1.57
C LEU A 588 28.61 5.27 0.29
N ARG A 589 28.58 5.95 -0.87
CA ARG A 589 28.36 5.30 -2.17
C ARG A 589 29.42 4.24 -2.47
N ALA A 590 30.70 4.51 -2.17
CA ALA A 590 31.78 3.55 -2.35
C ALA A 590 31.59 2.30 -1.47
N LEU A 591 31.23 2.49 -0.19
CA LEU A 591 30.91 1.40 0.73
C LEU A 591 29.72 0.56 0.25
N PHE A 592 28.66 1.19 -0.26
CA PHE A 592 27.56 0.45 -0.88
C PHE A 592 28.01 -0.36 -2.08
N GLY A 593 28.91 0.17 -2.92
CA GLY A 593 29.48 -0.58 -4.04
C GLY A 593 30.33 -1.77 -3.61
N GLU A 594 31.11 -1.63 -2.54
CA GLU A 594 31.89 -2.73 -1.96
C GLU A 594 31.00 -3.84 -1.40
N LEU A 595 29.96 -3.47 -0.63
CA LEU A 595 29.01 -4.44 -0.09
C LEU A 595 28.20 -5.12 -1.20
N LEU A 596 27.77 -4.37 -2.22
CA LEU A 596 27.07 -4.90 -3.38
C LEU A 596 27.90 -5.98 -4.08
N LYS A 597 29.19 -5.69 -4.28
CA LYS A 597 30.13 -6.62 -4.89
C LYS A 597 30.26 -7.92 -4.07
N GLU A 598 30.34 -7.81 -2.75
CA GLU A 598 30.44 -8.97 -1.86
C GLU A 598 29.15 -9.79 -1.81
N ILE A 599 27.98 -9.15 -1.66
CA ILE A 599 26.70 -9.86 -1.64
C ILE A 599 26.43 -10.54 -2.99
N GLN A 600 26.78 -9.90 -4.11
CA GLN A 600 26.71 -10.55 -5.42
C GLN A 600 27.65 -11.76 -5.50
N ARG A 601 28.89 -11.67 -4.98
CA ARG A 601 29.81 -12.82 -4.93
C ARG A 601 29.20 -13.98 -4.14
N ILE A 602 28.67 -13.69 -2.94
CA ILE A 602 27.98 -14.68 -2.09
C ILE A 602 26.86 -15.38 -2.86
N LYS A 603 25.99 -14.60 -3.54
CA LYS A 603 24.92 -15.13 -4.38
C LYS A 603 25.45 -15.98 -5.53
N SER A 604 26.44 -15.47 -6.26
CA SER A 604 26.93 -16.09 -7.49
C SER A 604 27.72 -17.38 -7.23
N GLU A 605 28.36 -17.49 -6.08
CA GLU A 605 29.16 -18.65 -5.66
C GLU A 605 28.38 -19.61 -4.74
N GLY A 606 27.22 -19.20 -4.23
CA GLY A 606 26.43 -20.00 -3.29
C GLY A 606 27.09 -20.13 -1.91
N ASP A 607 27.80 -19.09 -1.48
CA ASP A 607 28.60 -19.09 -0.25
C ASP A 607 27.72 -18.90 1.00
N PHE A 608 27.09 -19.99 1.44
CA PHE A 608 26.21 -20.02 2.61
C PHE A 608 26.86 -19.41 3.85
N MET A 609 28.13 -19.75 4.13
CA MET A 609 28.80 -19.35 5.37
C MET A 609 29.07 -17.85 5.41
N ALA A 610 29.50 -17.26 4.29
CA ALA A 610 29.66 -15.82 4.20
C ALA A 610 28.30 -15.10 4.29
N GLY A 611 27.27 -15.61 3.60
CA GLY A 611 25.91 -15.08 3.66
C GLY A 611 25.33 -15.08 5.08
N GLN A 612 25.45 -16.22 5.78
CA GLN A 612 25.09 -16.36 7.18
C GLN A 612 25.84 -15.35 8.06
N SER A 613 27.16 -15.29 7.94
CA SER A 613 27.99 -14.38 8.73
C SER A 613 27.57 -12.93 8.57
N LEU A 614 27.29 -12.51 7.34
CA LEU A 614 26.87 -11.15 7.03
C LEU A 614 25.50 -10.81 7.65
N VAL A 615 24.50 -11.69 7.47
CA VAL A 615 23.16 -11.48 8.03
C VAL A 615 23.16 -11.53 9.55
N GLU A 616 23.78 -12.53 10.16
CA GLU A 616 23.77 -12.70 11.62
C GLU A 616 24.57 -11.61 12.36
N THR A 617 25.61 -11.05 11.70
CA THR A 617 26.41 -9.98 12.28
C THR A 617 25.72 -8.63 12.19
N TYR A 618 25.17 -8.29 11.01
CA TYR A 618 24.70 -6.94 10.74
C TYR A 618 23.18 -6.81 10.62
N GLY A 619 22.47 -7.86 10.21
CA GLY A 619 21.04 -7.84 9.94
C GLY A 619 20.14 -8.17 11.12
N VAL A 620 20.58 -9.01 12.07
CA VAL A 620 19.72 -9.55 13.14
C VAL A 620 19.74 -8.72 14.43
N LYS A 621 20.95 -8.50 14.98
CA LYS A 621 21.11 -8.03 16.38
C LYS A 621 20.77 -6.56 16.60
N VAL A 622 19.88 -6.31 17.55
CA VAL A 622 19.40 -5.00 18.00
C VAL A 622 20.12 -4.57 19.29
N ASP A 623 20.63 -3.34 19.32
CA ASP A 623 21.09 -2.73 20.57
C ASP A 623 19.86 -2.35 21.42
N GLN A 624 19.63 -3.10 22.50
CA GLN A 624 18.46 -2.96 23.34
C GLN A 624 18.42 -1.63 24.12
N VAL A 625 19.58 -0.99 24.36
CA VAL A 625 19.61 0.34 25.00
C VAL A 625 19.12 1.40 24.02
N LEU A 626 19.62 1.36 22.78
CA LEU A 626 19.15 2.24 21.72
C LEU A 626 17.67 1.98 21.43
N HIS A 627 17.26 0.72 21.30
CA HIS A 627 15.88 0.33 21.00
C HIS A 627 14.89 0.90 22.01
N LYS A 628 15.20 0.79 23.30
CA LYS A 628 14.41 1.39 24.37
C LYS A 628 14.26 2.91 24.19
N GLU A 629 15.37 3.61 23.92
CA GLU A 629 15.35 5.06 23.65
C GLU A 629 14.44 5.39 22.45
N ILE A 630 14.55 4.65 21.35
CA ILE A 630 13.76 4.90 20.14
C ILE A 630 12.28 4.67 20.39
N LEU A 631 11.90 3.61 21.10
CA LEU A 631 10.50 3.36 21.47
C LEU A 631 9.94 4.44 22.39
N GLU A 632 10.71 4.90 23.39
CA GLU A 632 10.30 5.97 24.29
C GLU A 632 10.13 7.33 23.58
N ARG A 633 10.97 7.60 22.58
CA ARG A 633 10.84 8.80 21.73
C ARG A 633 9.65 8.70 20.79
N TYR A 634 9.49 7.56 20.12
CA TYR A 634 8.41 7.34 19.17
C TYR A 634 7.03 7.37 19.85
N ALA A 635 6.91 6.78 21.06
CA ALA A 635 5.67 6.80 21.83
C ALA A 635 5.17 8.23 22.13
N LYS A 636 6.08 9.20 22.29
CA LYS A 636 5.72 10.62 22.53
C LYS A 636 5.14 11.32 21.32
N LEU A 637 5.35 10.77 20.12
CA LEU A 637 4.79 11.32 18.88
C LEU A 637 3.31 11.01 18.73
N ASN A 638 2.81 10.03 19.50
CA ASN A 638 1.44 9.56 19.46
C ASN A 638 0.98 9.27 18.02
N LEU A 639 1.85 8.67 17.21
CA LEU A 639 1.55 8.31 15.84
C LEU A 639 0.74 7.01 15.82
N ALA A 640 -0.36 7.04 15.09
CA ALA A 640 -1.13 5.83 14.85
C ALA A 640 -0.30 4.82 14.05
N PRO A 641 -0.23 3.54 14.48
CA PRO A 641 0.56 2.51 13.82
C PRO A 641 -0.05 2.00 12.51
N TYR A 642 -1.35 2.19 12.30
CA TYR A 642 -2.05 1.76 11.10
C TYR A 642 -2.56 2.97 10.32
N SER A 643 -2.63 2.84 9.00
CA SER A 643 -3.20 3.89 8.15
C SER A 643 -4.20 3.32 7.17
N GLY A 644 -5.08 4.18 6.70
CA GLY A 644 -5.96 3.90 5.57
C GLY A 644 -6.41 5.17 4.89
N PHE A 645 -7.13 5.06 3.80
CA PHE A 645 -7.33 6.18 2.88
C PHE A 645 -8.80 6.57 2.72
N ILE A 646 -9.03 7.89 2.73
CA ILE A 646 -10.23 8.49 2.13
C ILE A 646 -10.09 8.34 0.62
N GLN A 647 -11.08 7.71 0.01
CA GLN A 647 -11.10 7.45 -1.43
C GLN A 647 -11.46 8.74 -2.21
N PRO A 648 -10.87 9.00 -3.40
CA PRO A 648 -11.33 10.06 -4.28
C PRO A 648 -12.80 9.87 -4.71
N LYS A 649 -13.45 10.97 -5.06
CA LYS A 649 -14.82 10.98 -5.55
C LYS A 649 -14.85 11.32 -7.03
N LEU A 650 -15.42 10.42 -7.84
CA LEU A 650 -15.67 10.73 -9.24
C LEU A 650 -17.04 11.39 -9.42
N VAL A 651 -17.07 12.49 -10.16
CA VAL A 651 -18.29 13.25 -10.45
C VAL A 651 -18.50 13.29 -11.95
N ALA A 652 -19.47 12.55 -12.45
CA ALA A 652 -19.86 12.58 -13.85
C ALA A 652 -20.51 13.92 -14.22
N VAL A 653 -20.10 14.48 -15.35
CA VAL A 653 -20.67 15.68 -15.97
C VAL A 653 -21.57 15.25 -17.11
N TYR A 654 -22.84 15.64 -17.05
CA TYR A 654 -23.86 15.21 -18.00
C TYR A 654 -24.26 16.31 -18.99
N GLU A 655 -24.47 15.92 -20.25
CA GLU A 655 -25.28 16.65 -21.21
C GLU A 655 -26.47 15.77 -21.62
N GLY A 656 -27.66 16.10 -21.10
CA GLY A 656 -28.81 15.19 -21.17
C GLY A 656 -28.55 13.92 -20.37
N GLU A 657 -28.66 12.75 -21.00
CA GLU A 657 -28.41 11.44 -20.37
C GLU A 657 -26.97 10.93 -20.58
N LYS A 658 -26.15 11.65 -21.35
CA LYS A 658 -24.80 11.23 -21.73
C LYS A 658 -23.74 11.86 -20.81
N ILE A 659 -22.78 11.06 -20.36
CA ILE A 659 -21.57 11.55 -19.69
C ILE A 659 -20.65 12.18 -20.74
N VAL A 660 -20.26 13.44 -20.54
CA VAL A 660 -19.36 14.18 -21.43
C VAL A 660 -17.97 14.38 -20.84
N ASP A 661 -17.85 14.32 -19.51
CA ASP A 661 -16.61 14.39 -18.76
C ASP A 661 -16.82 13.76 -17.38
N VAL A 662 -15.73 13.43 -16.69
CA VAL A 662 -15.74 12.97 -15.30
C VAL A 662 -14.65 13.75 -14.57
N LYS A 663 -14.97 14.26 -13.38
CA LYS A 663 -14.05 15.02 -12.54
C LYS A 663 -13.65 14.21 -11.32
N VAL A 664 -12.43 14.41 -10.84
CA VAL A 664 -11.97 13.87 -9.55
C VAL A 664 -12.06 14.96 -8.49
N GLU A 665 -12.74 14.65 -7.40
CA GLU A 665 -12.72 15.43 -6.16
C GLU A 665 -11.98 14.63 -5.08
N TYR A 666 -11.35 15.34 -4.15
CA TYR A 666 -10.54 14.75 -3.09
C TYR A 666 -11.15 15.09 -1.72
N PRO A 667 -12.10 14.30 -1.20
CA PRO A 667 -12.72 14.54 0.10
C PRO A 667 -11.68 14.66 1.21
N LYS A 668 -11.98 15.47 2.22
CA LYS A 668 -11.09 15.74 3.36
C LYS A 668 -11.52 15.10 4.66
N ASP A 669 -12.79 14.70 4.75
CA ASP A 669 -13.40 14.20 5.98
C ASP A 669 -13.85 12.74 5.81
N PHE A 670 -13.35 11.86 6.68
CA PHE A 670 -13.64 10.43 6.63
C PHE A 670 -15.09 10.13 7.01
N THR A 671 -15.66 10.90 7.95
CA THR A 671 -17.04 10.76 8.41
C THR A 671 -18.02 11.08 7.28
N GLU A 672 -17.80 12.20 6.59
CA GLU A 672 -18.64 12.63 5.47
C GLU A 672 -18.64 11.59 4.35
N GLN A 673 -17.46 11.06 3.98
CA GLN A 673 -17.36 10.00 2.97
C GLN A 673 -18.11 8.73 3.41
N MET A 674 -17.92 8.29 4.65
CA MET A 674 -18.56 7.06 5.12
C MET A 674 -20.09 7.19 5.20
N LEU A 675 -20.60 8.36 5.57
CA LEU A 675 -22.04 8.65 5.55
C LEU A 675 -22.57 8.76 4.11
N GLU A 676 -21.82 9.36 3.19
CA GLU A 676 -22.16 9.39 1.76
C GLU A 676 -22.26 7.97 1.19
N TYR A 677 -21.28 7.11 1.50
CA TYR A 677 -21.29 5.72 1.06
C TYR A 677 -22.45 4.93 1.66
N SER A 678 -22.79 5.19 2.91
CA SER A 678 -23.91 4.54 3.57
C SER A 678 -25.26 4.94 2.99
N LYS A 679 -25.35 6.15 2.43
CA LYS A 679 -26.54 6.64 1.73
C LYS A 679 -26.65 6.11 0.30
N ASN A 680 -25.53 6.09 -0.44
CA ASN A 680 -25.54 5.87 -1.89
C ASN A 680 -25.15 4.44 -2.29
N TYR A 681 -24.38 3.73 -1.46
CA TYR A 681 -23.82 2.40 -1.75
C TYR A 681 -24.10 1.39 -0.62
N SER A 682 -25.30 1.43 -0.03
CA SER A 682 -25.78 0.44 0.94
C SER A 682 -26.96 -0.35 0.38
N PHE A 683 -26.67 -1.42 -0.35
CA PHE A 683 -27.66 -2.18 -1.13
C PHE A 683 -28.17 -3.44 -0.43
N LEU A 684 -27.46 -3.95 0.59
CA LEU A 684 -27.87 -5.19 1.25
C LEU A 684 -28.94 -4.96 2.34
N PRO A 685 -29.83 -5.95 2.56
CA PRO A 685 -30.65 -5.99 3.76
C PRO A 685 -29.78 -6.08 5.02
N VAL A 686 -30.41 -5.87 6.18
CA VAL A 686 -29.71 -5.86 7.48
C VAL A 686 -29.12 -7.24 7.82
N TYR A 687 -29.77 -8.32 7.38
CA TYR A 687 -29.33 -9.70 7.51
C TYR A 687 -29.47 -10.42 6.18
N ASN A 688 -28.50 -11.29 5.87
CA ASN A 688 -28.33 -11.92 4.57
C ASN A 688 -28.30 -13.44 4.65
#